data_AF-A0A166DBF4-F1
#
_entry.id   AF-A0A166DBF4-F1
#
_cell.length_a   1.000
_cell.length_b   1.000
_cell.length_c   1.000
_cell.angle_alpha   90.00
_cell.angle_beta   90.00
_cell.angle_gamma   90.00
#
_symmetry.space_group_name_H-M   'P 1'
#
loop_
_entity.id
_entity.type
_entity.pdbx_description
1 polymer ?
#
loop_
_entity_poly.entity_id
_entity_poly.type
_entity_poly.pdbx_seq_one_letter_code
_entity_poly.pdbx_strand_id
1 'polypeptide(L)'
;MYKNEFKKLSTFLIISAIIAIGAFSLIGTANAAEVTINNTTTINASINNNSFTNGSTLYLEDGVYSGTGNKALTVSKNMTIAGKTKVGAIIDMENSGRAFTINAGINLTLINITFINGNTTSNGGVITSTQNNTILTITDCTFENNTANNDGAIYMTGEGSTNTLENSVFKNNKAIVSYGAVYLNGVNSINLVDNCTFENNTANDYGALRMNGVGSSNTLKNSVFINNTAISSYGAASLGGVNSINLVDNCTFENNAASGVSYSALIMIGEGSSNTLENSVFKNNTAIVSYGAVYLNGVNSINLVDNCTFENNTANDYGALRMNGVGSSNTLKNSVFINNTAISSYGAASLGGDNSINLVDNCTFENNTAGVSYGALRVIGVGSSNTLKNSVFITNTVGVSYGALYIVGDGSDSVLDNVTVINNSAGINGGGIGFSGDDNVLTIKDSIISDNTAVKEGGALYASGDNKTINIEGSTLVNNSAKTGGALDINGEEGKVNIDNSLFENNSASSNGGAIDINGQSRETNINNSTFNNNSAKNGGAINSNGDDNNLSINNTDFNNNNAINKGGAINNNGDNNIIVLDNSTATNNTAPNGGAISSTGDENTIAIDNSELSGNNDGILKSEGDDNKITVDNSTITNNTAKDGLITNEGNNNNVTINNTNATNNTGDIVYNTGNNNTESANNSTIIVDLTYETNIDLVIVSGSGQITIVATLTNKNTGEKLSGEKVYFYVNGKQVGSATTDKYGEARFVYKVPKTGNYNVYAKSQQTTITNASGNYTFKESTSVTKTLNVNKPLTPAKIKVYSKKTTSKKTKKHKIYYITYSIKNYGEKTGSKTFTESLKNILKKHKLYKIQTTKNTKYNYNKKSKILKTIVKNLAHNKIAKIKITVYRKA
;
A
#
# COMPACT_ATOMS: atom_id res chain seq x y z
N MET A 1 32.31 -9.02 28.18
CA MET A 1 31.84 -9.70 29.42
C MET A 1 31.75 -11.23 29.31
N TYR A 2 31.54 -11.80 28.12
CA TYR A 2 31.33 -13.24 27.85
C TYR A 2 32.44 -14.24 28.22
N LYS A 3 33.70 -13.81 28.39
CA LYS A 3 34.81 -14.75 28.67
C LYS A 3 34.87 -15.22 30.13
N ASN A 4 34.24 -14.49 31.05
CA ASN A 4 34.27 -14.80 32.49
C ASN A 4 33.12 -15.72 32.93
N GLU A 5 32.00 -15.75 32.22
CA GLU A 5 30.86 -16.63 32.55
C GLU A 5 31.04 -18.05 32.03
N PHE A 6 31.64 -18.23 30.85
CA PHE A 6 32.04 -19.55 30.34
C PHE A 6 33.07 -20.24 31.25
N LYS A 7 33.97 -19.46 31.87
CA LYS A 7 34.88 -19.97 32.90
C LYS A 7 34.12 -20.38 34.17
N LYS A 8 33.11 -19.64 34.61
CA LYS A 8 32.31 -20.00 35.79
C LYS A 8 31.45 -21.26 35.56
N LEU A 9 30.84 -21.42 34.38
CA LEU A 9 30.02 -22.59 34.04
C LEU A 9 30.87 -23.86 33.83
N SER A 10 32.01 -23.76 33.15
CA SER A 10 32.95 -24.88 33.04
C SER A 10 33.59 -25.24 34.38
N THR A 11 33.90 -24.25 35.23
CA THR A 11 34.41 -24.51 36.59
C THR A 11 33.33 -25.15 37.47
N PHE A 12 32.05 -24.81 37.30
CA PHE A 12 30.94 -25.44 38.04
C PHE A 12 30.69 -26.89 37.57
N LEU A 13 30.71 -27.17 36.26
CA LEU A 13 30.61 -28.54 35.72
C LEU A 13 31.81 -29.41 36.13
N ILE A 14 33.02 -28.84 36.15
CA ILE A 14 34.21 -29.52 36.62
C ILE A 14 34.13 -29.76 38.14
N ILE A 15 33.63 -28.80 38.93
CA ILE A 15 33.42 -28.97 40.38
C ILE A 15 32.31 -30.00 40.67
N SER A 16 31.23 -30.04 39.89
CA SER A 16 30.15 -31.03 40.03
C SER A 16 30.60 -32.43 39.60
N ALA A 17 31.41 -32.55 38.55
CA ALA A 17 32.07 -33.81 38.18
C ALA A 17 33.11 -34.22 39.24
N ILE A 18 33.84 -33.28 39.84
CA ILE A 18 34.77 -33.53 40.96
C ILE A 18 34.02 -33.86 42.26
N ILE A 19 32.78 -33.40 42.47
CA ILE A 19 31.93 -33.79 43.60
C ILE A 19 31.30 -35.17 43.35
N ALA A 20 30.91 -35.48 42.11
CA ALA A 20 30.44 -36.81 41.70
C ALA A 20 31.57 -37.85 41.78
N ILE A 21 32.80 -37.49 41.40
CA ILE A 21 33.99 -38.33 41.53
C ILE A 21 34.54 -38.30 42.97
N GLY A 22 34.38 -37.19 43.70
CA GLY A 22 34.87 -36.98 45.06
C GLY A 22 34.01 -37.67 46.14
N ALA A 23 32.70 -37.80 45.91
CA ALA A 23 31.79 -38.57 46.76
C ALA A 23 32.08 -40.09 46.72
N PHE A 24 32.85 -40.58 45.74
CA PHE A 24 33.35 -41.95 45.70
C PHE A 24 34.57 -42.21 46.61
N SER A 25 35.17 -41.19 47.24
CA SER A 25 36.46 -41.35 47.93
C SER A 25 36.43 -41.43 49.45
N LEU A 26 35.25 -41.42 50.10
CA LEU A 26 35.18 -41.37 51.58
C LEU A 26 34.12 -42.28 52.21
N ILE A 27 33.97 -43.54 51.77
CA ILE A 27 33.38 -44.62 52.61
C ILE A 27 34.16 -45.92 52.37
N GLY A 28 34.48 -46.62 53.46
CA GLY A 28 35.47 -47.70 53.55
C GLY A 28 35.44 -48.80 52.48
N THR A 29 36.64 -49.28 52.17
CA THR A 29 36.99 -50.31 51.20
C THR A 29 36.28 -51.64 51.43
N ALA A 30 35.25 -51.90 50.63
CA ALA A 30 35.09 -53.18 49.96
C ALA A 30 35.31 -52.90 48.47
N ASN A 31 36.30 -53.54 47.83
CA ASN A 31 36.49 -53.37 46.39
C ASN A 31 35.19 -53.77 45.69
N ALA A 32 34.60 -52.83 44.95
CA ALA A 32 33.50 -53.13 44.04
C ALA A 32 33.92 -54.25 43.09
N ALA A 33 33.13 -55.31 43.00
CA ALA A 33 33.49 -56.45 42.16
C ALA A 33 33.21 -56.12 40.69
N GLU A 34 34.11 -56.55 39.80
CA GLU A 34 33.85 -56.62 38.37
C GLU A 34 33.50 -58.06 38.02
N VAL A 35 32.28 -58.28 37.54
CA VAL A 35 31.78 -59.60 37.16
C VAL A 35 31.47 -59.58 35.67
N THR A 36 31.97 -60.55 34.90
CA THR A 36 31.61 -60.71 33.49
C THR A 36 30.77 -61.96 33.32
N ILE A 37 29.67 -61.86 32.57
CA ILE A 37 28.82 -63.00 32.21
C ILE A 37 28.55 -63.06 30.72
N ASN A 38 28.33 -64.27 30.19
CA ASN A 38 27.69 -64.48 28.89
C ASN A 38 26.19 -64.77 29.08
N ASN A 39 25.46 -64.90 27.97
CA ASN A 39 24.02 -65.14 27.97
C ASN A 39 23.56 -66.53 28.49
N THR A 40 24.46 -67.38 28.98
CA THR A 40 24.10 -68.63 29.67
C THR A 40 23.93 -68.44 31.18
N THR A 41 24.48 -67.36 31.74
CA THR A 41 24.28 -66.97 33.14
C THR A 41 23.28 -65.82 33.20
N THR A 42 22.36 -65.88 34.16
CA THR A 42 21.33 -64.84 34.28
C THR A 42 21.85 -63.62 35.04
N ILE A 43 21.33 -62.45 34.66
CA ILE A 43 21.64 -61.18 35.35
C ILE A 43 21.23 -61.28 36.82
N ASN A 44 20.05 -61.84 37.11
CA ASN A 44 19.53 -61.99 38.48
C ASN A 44 20.46 -62.83 39.37
N ALA A 45 20.99 -63.95 38.85
CA ALA A 45 21.92 -64.79 39.60
C ALA A 45 23.23 -64.06 39.92
N SER A 46 23.65 -63.15 39.02
CA SER A 46 24.90 -62.40 39.15
C SER A 46 24.78 -61.27 40.18
N ILE A 47 23.73 -60.45 40.10
CA ILE A 47 23.55 -59.28 40.99
C ILE A 47 23.19 -59.67 42.45
N ASN A 48 22.62 -60.87 42.63
CA ASN A 48 22.31 -61.44 43.95
C ASN A 48 23.41 -62.34 44.50
N ASN A 49 24.51 -62.54 43.78
CA ASN A 49 25.66 -63.25 44.32
C ASN A 49 26.26 -62.45 45.49
N ASN A 50 26.68 -63.16 46.55
CA ASN A 50 27.34 -62.54 47.71
C ASN A 50 28.62 -61.79 47.35
N SER A 51 29.28 -62.13 46.23
CA SER A 51 30.43 -61.40 45.73
C SER A 51 30.07 -60.08 45.04
N PHE A 52 28.81 -59.89 44.64
CA PHE A 52 28.33 -58.66 44.00
C PHE A 52 27.87 -57.67 45.08
N THR A 53 28.78 -56.77 45.48
CA THR A 53 28.61 -55.80 46.56
C THR A 53 28.17 -54.42 46.03
N ASN A 54 27.84 -53.50 46.94
CA ASN A 54 27.48 -52.12 46.58
C ASN A 54 28.63 -51.45 45.80
N GLY A 55 28.30 -50.87 44.64
CA GLY A 55 29.23 -50.26 43.70
C GLY A 55 29.78 -51.20 42.62
N SER A 56 29.43 -52.50 42.63
CA SER A 56 29.95 -53.49 41.67
C SER A 56 29.50 -53.22 40.22
N THR A 57 30.31 -53.68 39.27
CA THR A 57 30.05 -53.61 37.83
C THR A 57 29.80 -55.00 37.25
N LEU A 58 28.70 -55.17 36.51
CA LEU A 58 28.38 -56.37 35.74
C LEU A 58 28.60 -56.11 34.25
N TYR A 59 29.57 -56.78 33.65
CA TYR A 59 29.82 -56.80 32.22
C TYR A 59 29.04 -57.92 31.52
N LEU A 60 28.30 -57.57 30.49
CA LEU A 60 27.59 -58.48 29.61
C LEU A 60 28.41 -58.68 28.33
N GLU A 61 28.81 -59.92 28.06
CA GLU A 61 29.32 -60.31 26.74
C GLU A 61 28.20 -60.20 25.69
N ASP A 62 28.60 -60.19 24.42
CA ASP A 62 27.63 -60.13 23.32
C ASP A 62 26.66 -61.32 23.35
N GLY A 63 25.38 -61.03 23.19
CA GLY A 63 24.32 -62.03 23.22
C GLY A 63 22.97 -61.51 23.67
N VAL A 64 21.95 -62.35 23.48
CA VAL A 64 20.58 -62.09 23.92
C VAL A 64 20.35 -62.72 25.28
N TYR A 65 20.03 -61.88 26.27
CA TYR A 65 19.68 -62.23 27.64
C TYR A 65 18.15 -62.20 27.79
N SER A 66 17.51 -63.37 27.66
CA SER A 66 16.06 -63.55 27.76
C SER A 66 15.68 -64.54 28.88
N GLY A 67 14.38 -64.71 29.16
CA GLY A 67 13.89 -65.62 30.20
C GLY A 67 13.84 -65.03 31.62
N THR A 68 13.37 -65.84 32.57
CA THR A 68 12.93 -65.40 33.91
C THR A 68 14.01 -64.77 34.80
N GLY A 69 15.29 -65.02 34.55
CA GLY A 69 16.39 -64.43 35.31
C GLY A 69 16.97 -63.15 34.72
N ASN A 70 16.44 -62.66 33.59
CA ASN A 70 16.95 -61.49 32.88
C ASN A 70 15.91 -60.35 32.80
N LYS A 71 14.75 -60.52 33.46
CA LYS A 71 13.67 -59.52 33.55
C LYS A 71 13.08 -59.48 34.95
N ALA A 72 12.34 -58.41 35.24
CA ALA A 72 11.71 -58.11 36.53
C ALA A 72 12.70 -58.06 37.71
N LEU A 73 13.85 -57.40 37.50
CA LEU A 73 14.94 -57.34 38.46
C LEU A 73 14.77 -56.14 39.40
N THR A 74 14.89 -56.37 40.71
CA THR A 74 14.92 -55.30 41.71
C THR A 74 16.35 -54.85 41.97
N VAL A 75 16.64 -53.58 41.71
CA VAL A 75 17.94 -52.95 41.94
C VAL A 75 17.96 -52.37 43.35
N SER A 76 18.67 -53.05 44.25
CA SER A 76 18.75 -52.74 45.69
C SER A 76 20.14 -52.33 46.18
N LYS A 77 21.12 -52.25 45.27
CA LYS A 77 22.51 -51.86 45.51
C LYS A 77 22.92 -50.88 44.43
N ASN A 78 23.81 -49.95 44.75
CA ASN A 78 24.47 -49.14 43.73
C ASN A 78 25.23 -50.08 42.80
N MET A 79 25.07 -49.94 41.48
CA MET A 79 25.72 -50.82 40.52
C MET A 79 25.81 -50.23 39.12
N THR A 80 26.75 -50.77 38.35
CA THR A 80 26.86 -50.55 36.90
C THR A 80 26.56 -51.86 36.17
N ILE A 81 25.80 -51.80 35.09
CA ILE A 81 25.63 -52.91 34.14
C ILE A 81 26.05 -52.40 32.76
N ALA A 82 27.01 -53.07 32.13
CA ALA A 82 27.62 -52.60 30.89
C ALA A 82 27.75 -53.73 29.85
N GLY A 83 27.35 -53.47 28.61
CA GLY A 83 27.76 -54.30 27.47
C GLY A 83 29.26 -54.11 27.20
N LYS A 84 29.99 -55.20 26.95
CA LYS A 84 31.42 -55.12 26.60
C LYS A 84 31.67 -54.46 25.25
N THR A 85 30.74 -54.62 24.31
CA THR A 85 30.77 -53.98 23.00
C THR A 85 29.54 -53.09 22.82
N LYS A 86 29.64 -52.11 21.91
CA LYS A 86 28.52 -51.22 21.57
C LYS A 86 27.45 -52.02 20.82
N VAL A 87 26.23 -52.11 21.38
CA VAL A 87 25.04 -52.81 20.86
C VAL A 87 25.06 -54.35 20.98
N GLY A 88 26.17 -54.98 21.38
CA GLY A 88 26.30 -56.45 21.40
C GLY A 88 25.49 -57.18 22.48
N ALA A 89 25.26 -56.55 23.64
CA ALA A 89 24.44 -57.12 24.71
C ALA A 89 22.98 -56.67 24.60
N ILE A 90 22.06 -57.63 24.42
CA ILE A 90 20.62 -57.40 24.26
C ILE A 90 19.88 -58.00 25.44
N ILE A 91 19.11 -57.20 26.17
CA ILE A 91 18.15 -57.66 27.18
C ILE A 91 16.76 -57.70 26.53
N ASP A 92 16.25 -58.91 26.29
CA ASP A 92 14.95 -59.14 25.65
C ASP A 92 13.92 -59.54 26.71
N MET A 93 12.89 -58.71 26.85
CA MET A 93 11.79 -58.94 27.80
C MET A 93 10.68 -59.82 27.22
N GLU A 94 10.80 -60.25 25.96
CA GLU A 94 9.94 -61.23 25.29
C GLU A 94 8.47 -60.81 25.23
N ASN A 95 8.20 -59.52 25.02
CA ASN A 95 6.87 -58.93 25.08
C ASN A 95 6.16 -59.19 26.42
N SER A 96 6.90 -59.30 27.52
CA SER A 96 6.34 -59.60 28.85
C SER A 96 7.20 -59.06 29.99
N GLY A 97 6.66 -58.06 30.71
CA GLY A 97 7.30 -57.47 31.88
C GLY A 97 8.22 -56.29 31.53
N ARG A 98 9.12 -55.98 32.46
CA ARG A 98 10.13 -54.90 32.39
C ARG A 98 11.49 -55.44 32.82
N ALA A 99 12.58 -54.71 32.57
CA ALA A 99 13.91 -55.12 33.01
C ALA A 99 14.16 -54.82 34.50
N PHE A 100 13.98 -53.55 34.94
CA PHE A 100 14.45 -53.08 36.24
C PHE A 100 13.42 -52.26 37.05
N THR A 101 13.44 -52.45 38.37
CA THR A 101 12.78 -51.60 39.37
C THR A 101 13.83 -51.10 40.38
N ILE A 102 13.95 -49.79 40.59
CA ILE A 102 15.03 -49.19 41.43
C ILE A 102 14.49 -48.79 42.81
N ASN A 103 15.17 -49.22 43.88
CA ASN A 103 14.84 -48.86 45.26
C ASN A 103 15.31 -47.45 45.66
N ALA A 104 14.80 -46.92 46.77
CA ALA A 104 15.17 -45.61 47.31
C ALA A 104 16.68 -45.48 47.56
N GLY A 105 17.25 -44.33 47.20
CA GLY A 105 18.66 -44.03 47.46
C GLY A 105 19.67 -44.83 46.62
N ILE A 106 19.22 -45.52 45.56
CA ILE A 106 20.07 -46.39 44.74
C ILE A 106 20.53 -45.71 43.46
N ASN A 107 21.80 -45.96 43.11
CA ASN A 107 22.45 -45.53 41.88
C ASN A 107 22.52 -46.69 40.88
N LEU A 108 21.87 -46.57 39.73
CA LEU A 108 21.97 -47.52 38.62
C LEU A 108 22.62 -46.85 37.42
N THR A 109 23.72 -47.41 36.94
CA THR A 109 24.39 -47.01 35.69
C THR A 109 24.25 -48.11 34.63
N LEU A 110 23.77 -47.76 33.45
CA LEU A 110 23.59 -48.66 32.30
C LEU A 110 24.41 -48.15 31.10
N ILE A 111 25.25 -49.00 30.51
CA ILE A 111 26.16 -48.61 29.43
C ILE A 111 26.14 -49.63 28.29
N ASN A 112 26.02 -49.20 27.03
CA ASN A 112 26.15 -50.08 25.85
C ASN A 112 25.17 -51.28 25.80
N ILE A 113 23.92 -51.11 26.24
CA ILE A 113 22.92 -52.19 26.26
C ILE A 113 21.73 -51.86 25.37
N THR A 114 21.23 -52.87 24.67
CA THR A 114 19.98 -52.80 23.91
C THR A 114 18.85 -53.47 24.67
N PHE A 115 17.76 -52.76 24.92
CA PHE A 115 16.55 -53.24 25.59
C PHE A 115 15.41 -53.38 24.58
N ILE A 116 14.88 -54.59 24.42
CA ILE A 116 13.81 -54.87 23.45
C ILE A 116 12.61 -55.56 24.05
N ASN A 117 11.44 -55.29 23.45
CA ASN A 117 10.19 -56.01 23.71
C ASN A 117 9.75 -55.98 25.18
N GLY A 118 10.01 -54.91 25.92
CA GLY A 118 9.32 -54.63 27.19
C GLY A 118 7.82 -54.54 26.94
N ASN A 119 7.00 -55.15 27.79
CA ASN A 119 5.55 -55.04 27.68
C ASN A 119 4.89 -55.17 29.05
N THR A 120 4.34 -54.08 29.56
CA THR A 120 3.71 -54.05 30.88
C THR A 120 2.38 -53.29 30.86
N THR A 121 1.44 -53.72 31.69
CA THR A 121 0.17 -53.02 31.94
C THR A 121 0.32 -51.90 32.99
N SER A 122 1.52 -51.70 33.53
CA SER A 122 1.86 -50.65 34.51
C SER A 122 2.79 -49.61 33.84
N ASN A 123 3.49 -48.79 34.62
CA ASN A 123 4.35 -47.71 34.12
C ASN A 123 5.77 -48.21 33.86
N GLY A 124 6.43 -47.70 32.82
CA GLY A 124 7.84 -47.98 32.51
C GLY A 124 8.03 -49.38 31.91
N GLY A 125 8.05 -49.46 30.58
CA GLY A 125 8.20 -50.73 29.84
C GLY A 125 9.52 -51.46 30.09
N VAL A 126 10.56 -50.75 30.54
CA VAL A 126 11.90 -51.30 30.81
C VAL A 126 12.37 -50.96 32.22
N ILE A 127 12.31 -49.69 32.63
CA ILE A 127 12.85 -49.19 33.91
C ILE A 127 11.77 -48.41 34.66
N THR A 128 11.68 -48.63 35.98
CA THR A 128 10.81 -47.81 36.84
C THR A 128 11.44 -47.47 38.20
N SER A 129 11.13 -46.29 38.72
CA SER A 129 11.21 -45.96 40.15
C SER A 129 10.27 -44.82 40.56
N THR A 130 9.64 -44.99 41.72
CA THR A 130 8.87 -43.96 42.42
C THR A 130 9.51 -43.53 43.72
N GLN A 131 10.74 -43.98 43.98
CA GLN A 131 11.41 -43.86 45.27
C GLN A 131 12.33 -42.64 45.32
N ASN A 132 12.47 -42.02 46.48
CA ASN A 132 13.24 -40.79 46.63
C ASN A 132 14.75 -40.99 46.49
N ASN A 133 15.45 -39.93 46.07
CA ASN A 133 16.90 -39.83 45.97
C ASN A 133 17.54 -40.94 45.11
N THR A 134 16.86 -41.35 44.04
CA THR A 134 17.43 -42.33 43.09
C THR A 134 18.34 -41.65 42.08
N ILE A 135 19.37 -42.35 41.62
CA ILE A 135 20.23 -41.89 40.53
C ILE A 135 20.18 -42.90 39.39
N LEU A 136 19.74 -42.46 38.22
CA LEU A 136 19.75 -43.25 36.99
C LEU A 136 20.69 -42.61 35.98
N THR A 137 21.68 -43.36 35.52
CA THR A 137 22.59 -42.94 34.44
C THR A 137 22.52 -43.95 33.30
N ILE A 138 22.23 -43.47 32.10
CA ILE A 138 22.13 -44.28 30.88
C ILE A 138 23.05 -43.66 29.82
N THR A 139 23.96 -44.46 29.30
CA THR A 139 24.93 -44.01 28.29
C THR A 139 25.03 -45.03 27.16
N ASP A 140 24.99 -44.57 25.90
CA ASP A 140 25.16 -45.43 24.72
C ASP A 140 24.19 -46.64 24.67
N CYS A 141 22.97 -46.50 25.20
CA CYS A 141 21.97 -47.56 25.23
C CYS A 141 20.90 -47.38 24.14
N THR A 142 20.24 -48.48 23.77
CA THR A 142 19.11 -48.47 22.84
C THR A 142 17.87 -49.06 23.51
N PHE A 143 16.73 -48.38 23.43
CA PHE A 143 15.43 -48.85 23.90
C PHE A 143 14.49 -48.95 22.70
N GLU A 144 14.18 -50.18 22.29
CA GLU A 144 13.44 -50.44 21.06
C GLU A 144 12.19 -51.31 21.28
N ASN A 145 11.08 -50.93 20.65
CA ASN A 145 9.83 -51.70 20.64
C ASN A 145 9.28 -52.02 22.04
N ASN A 146 9.47 -51.12 23.01
CA ASN A 146 8.95 -51.31 24.37
C ASN A 146 7.55 -50.69 24.49
N THR A 147 6.63 -51.43 25.10
CA THR A 147 5.23 -51.05 25.29
C THR A 147 4.89 -50.97 26.78
N ALA A 148 4.17 -49.93 27.18
CA ALA A 148 3.65 -49.81 28.54
C ALA A 148 2.26 -49.18 28.55
N ASN A 149 1.53 -49.28 29.67
CA ASN A 149 0.26 -48.56 29.82
C ASN A 149 0.51 -47.04 29.89
N ASN A 150 1.48 -46.62 30.71
CA ASN A 150 2.12 -45.31 30.64
C ASN A 150 3.63 -45.49 30.47
N ASP A 151 4.29 -44.60 29.73
CA ASP A 151 5.76 -44.48 29.70
C ASP A 151 6.47 -45.69 29.04
N GLY A 152 6.56 -45.66 27.71
CA GLY A 152 6.91 -46.82 26.88
C GLY A 152 8.21 -47.54 27.28
N ALA A 153 9.19 -46.84 27.86
CA ALA A 153 10.46 -47.44 28.30
C ALA A 153 10.85 -47.08 29.75
N ILE A 154 10.88 -45.80 30.14
CA ILE A 154 11.46 -45.34 31.41
C ILE A 154 10.47 -44.49 32.21
N TYR A 155 10.31 -44.81 33.50
CA TYR A 155 9.47 -44.08 34.44
C TYR A 155 10.19 -43.73 35.74
N MET A 156 10.51 -42.45 35.97
CA MET A 156 11.22 -41.98 37.17
C MET A 156 10.48 -40.80 37.83
N THR A 157 9.98 -40.97 39.06
CA THR A 157 9.18 -39.92 39.74
C THR A 157 9.60 -39.63 41.18
N GLY A 158 10.71 -40.19 41.64
CA GLY A 158 11.19 -40.00 43.00
C GLY A 158 11.63 -38.56 43.29
N GLU A 159 11.27 -38.03 44.46
CA GLU A 159 11.75 -36.71 44.92
C GLU A 159 13.27 -36.70 45.07
N GLY A 160 13.92 -35.59 44.70
CA GLY A 160 15.37 -35.41 44.81
C GLY A 160 16.19 -36.33 43.91
N SER A 161 15.54 -37.04 42.96
CA SER A 161 16.23 -37.97 42.08
C SER A 161 17.02 -37.25 40.99
N THR A 162 18.10 -37.87 40.52
CA THR A 162 18.93 -37.38 39.41
C THR A 162 18.89 -38.39 38.27
N ASN A 163 18.47 -37.96 37.08
CA ASN A 163 18.34 -38.82 35.91
C ASN A 163 19.17 -38.24 34.75
N THR A 164 20.07 -39.04 34.20
CA THR A 164 20.98 -38.65 33.12
C THR A 164 20.89 -39.67 31.98
N LEU A 165 20.50 -39.20 30.80
CA LEU A 165 20.39 -39.99 29.57
C LEU A 165 21.31 -39.35 28.52
N GLU A 166 22.33 -40.10 28.09
CA GLU A 166 23.36 -39.61 27.18
C GLU A 166 23.58 -40.57 26.01
N ASN A 167 23.80 -40.02 24.80
CA ASN A 167 24.22 -40.79 23.62
C ASN A 167 23.31 -41.99 23.29
N SER A 168 22.02 -41.91 23.64
CA SER A 168 21.12 -43.07 23.65
C SER A 168 19.96 -42.92 22.66
N VAL A 169 19.39 -44.05 22.26
CA VAL A 169 18.33 -44.13 21.24
C VAL A 169 17.05 -44.71 21.82
N PHE A 170 15.93 -44.02 21.62
CA PHE A 170 14.58 -44.46 21.98
C PHE A 170 13.76 -44.58 20.70
N LYS A 171 13.53 -45.81 20.26
CA LYS A 171 12.92 -46.10 18.97
C LYS A 171 11.66 -46.97 19.08
N ASN A 172 10.60 -46.57 18.38
CA ASN A 172 9.36 -47.36 18.29
C ASN A 172 8.76 -47.74 19.66
N ASN A 173 9.00 -46.94 20.71
CA ASN A 173 8.39 -47.21 22.01
C ASN A 173 6.96 -46.69 22.01
N LYS A 174 6.09 -47.41 22.72
CA LYS A 174 4.65 -47.16 22.73
C LYS A 174 4.11 -47.06 24.16
N ALA A 175 3.41 -45.98 24.45
CA ALA A 175 2.53 -45.89 25.61
C ALA A 175 1.06 -45.94 25.18
N ILE A 176 0.24 -46.70 25.92
CA ILE A 176 -1.20 -46.79 25.63
C ILE A 176 -1.92 -45.48 26.01
N VAL A 177 -1.54 -44.87 27.13
CA VAL A 177 -2.16 -43.65 27.68
C VAL A 177 -1.25 -42.45 27.50
N SER A 178 -0.10 -42.36 28.16
CA SER A 178 0.77 -41.17 28.04
C SER A 178 2.26 -41.49 28.02
N TYR A 179 3.05 -40.62 27.37
CA TYR A 179 4.52 -40.56 27.35
C TYR A 179 5.18 -41.71 26.57
N GLY A 180 5.42 -41.52 25.27
CA GLY A 180 5.77 -42.62 24.36
C GLY A 180 7.05 -43.39 24.69
N ALA A 181 8.04 -42.76 25.36
CA ALA A 181 9.29 -43.42 25.72
C ALA A 181 9.76 -43.16 27.16
N VAL A 182 9.89 -41.89 27.58
CA VAL A 182 10.59 -41.52 28.81
C VAL A 182 9.81 -40.48 29.62
N TYR A 183 9.71 -40.71 30.94
CA TYR A 183 9.13 -39.76 31.88
C TYR A 183 9.95 -39.60 33.15
N LEU A 184 10.33 -38.35 33.40
CA LEU A 184 11.15 -37.90 34.52
C LEU A 184 10.37 -36.81 35.28
N ASN A 185 9.82 -37.09 36.45
CA ASN A 185 8.85 -36.20 37.14
C ASN A 185 9.05 -36.07 38.66
N GLY A 186 10.29 -36.09 39.14
CA GLY A 186 10.55 -35.93 40.58
C GLY A 186 10.45 -34.47 41.05
N VAL A 187 9.85 -34.23 42.22
CA VAL A 187 9.99 -32.93 42.92
C VAL A 187 11.47 -32.69 43.23
N ASN A 188 11.96 -31.46 43.02
CA ASN A 188 13.38 -31.09 43.19
C ASN A 188 14.34 -32.03 42.44
N SER A 189 13.89 -32.66 41.35
CA SER A 189 14.72 -33.56 40.55
C SER A 189 15.64 -32.80 39.60
N ILE A 190 16.73 -33.47 39.20
CA ILE A 190 17.65 -33.00 38.17
C ILE A 190 17.59 -33.98 37.01
N ASN A 191 17.16 -33.53 35.85
CA ASN A 191 16.95 -34.36 34.68
C ASN A 191 17.79 -33.81 33.51
N LEU A 192 18.64 -34.66 32.93
CA LEU A 192 19.48 -34.34 31.78
C LEU A 192 19.23 -35.37 30.66
N VAL A 193 18.90 -34.87 29.48
CA VAL A 193 18.86 -35.63 28.23
C VAL A 193 19.80 -34.94 27.24
N ASP A 194 20.90 -35.61 26.90
CA ASP A 194 21.96 -35.06 26.04
C ASP A 194 22.28 -36.03 24.89
N ASN A 195 22.40 -35.50 23.68
CA ASN A 195 22.79 -36.25 22.49
C ASN A 195 21.97 -37.54 22.29
N CYS A 196 20.65 -37.47 22.53
CA CYS A 196 19.75 -38.60 22.40
C CYS A 196 18.88 -38.50 21.14
N THR A 197 18.46 -39.65 20.62
CA THR A 197 17.52 -39.72 19.48
C THR A 197 16.22 -40.38 19.91
N PHE A 198 15.10 -39.70 19.69
CA PHE A 198 13.75 -40.21 19.87
C PHE A 198 13.06 -40.35 18.51
N GLU A 199 12.88 -41.58 18.06
CA GLU A 199 12.39 -41.90 16.71
C GLU A 199 11.11 -42.75 16.74
N ASN A 200 10.07 -42.32 16.04
CA ASN A 200 8.81 -43.05 15.86
C ASN A 200 8.14 -43.52 17.17
N ASN A 201 8.35 -42.80 18.28
CA ASN A 201 7.65 -43.14 19.52
C ASN A 201 6.20 -42.66 19.45
N THR A 202 5.30 -43.45 20.05
CA THR A 202 3.85 -43.19 19.98
C THR A 202 3.21 -43.25 21.35
N ALA A 203 2.33 -42.29 21.65
CA ALA A 203 1.47 -42.33 22.84
C ALA A 203 0.08 -41.74 22.53
N ASN A 204 -0.88 -41.85 23.46
CA ASN A 204 -2.08 -41.02 23.37
C ASN A 204 -1.68 -39.56 23.64
N ASP A 205 -1.10 -39.28 24.80
CA ASP A 205 -0.54 -37.97 25.12
C ASP A 205 1.00 -38.02 25.19
N TYR A 206 1.71 -36.98 24.75
CA TYR A 206 3.18 -36.82 24.87
C TYR A 206 3.97 -37.90 24.12
N GLY A 207 4.22 -37.70 22.82
CA GLY A 207 4.69 -38.77 21.92
C GLY A 207 6.04 -39.41 22.25
N ALA A 208 6.93 -38.78 23.02
CA ALA A 208 8.23 -39.37 23.35
C ALA A 208 8.75 -39.08 24.77
N LEU A 209 8.94 -37.81 25.14
CA LEU A 209 9.66 -37.42 26.35
C LEU A 209 8.83 -36.48 27.23
N ARG A 210 8.87 -36.68 28.54
CA ARG A 210 8.46 -35.66 29.50
C ARG A 210 9.45 -35.53 30.66
N MET A 211 9.80 -34.29 30.97
CA MET A 211 10.64 -33.87 32.10
C MET A 211 9.86 -32.84 32.92
N ASN A 212 9.60 -33.09 34.20
CA ASN A 212 8.70 -32.27 35.00
C ASN A 212 9.05 -32.35 36.50
N GLY A 213 8.39 -31.52 37.31
CA GLY A 213 8.45 -31.56 38.77
C GLY A 213 8.56 -30.18 39.38
N VAL A 214 7.94 -29.98 40.55
CA VAL A 214 8.07 -28.72 41.30
C VAL A 214 9.53 -28.52 41.69
N GLY A 215 10.09 -27.34 41.44
CA GLY A 215 11.49 -27.03 41.75
C GLY A 215 12.52 -27.84 40.97
N SER A 216 12.10 -28.56 39.92
CA SER A 216 12.99 -29.41 39.12
C SER A 216 13.87 -28.59 38.16
N SER A 217 15.01 -29.17 37.79
CA SER A 217 15.87 -28.68 36.72
C SER A 217 15.85 -29.68 35.57
N ASN A 218 15.31 -29.25 34.42
CA ASN A 218 15.10 -30.08 33.24
C ASN A 218 15.93 -29.52 32.08
N THR A 219 16.94 -30.27 31.64
CA THR A 219 17.81 -29.91 30.52
C THR A 219 17.73 -30.95 29.40
N LEU A 220 17.27 -30.51 28.23
CA LEU A 220 17.27 -31.27 26.99
C LEU A 220 18.22 -30.59 26.00
N LYS A 221 19.26 -31.28 25.53
CA LYS A 221 20.21 -30.67 24.60
C LYS A 221 20.78 -31.63 23.57
N ASN A 222 21.27 -31.08 22.46
CA ASN A 222 21.93 -31.81 21.37
C ASN A 222 21.11 -32.99 20.82
N SER A 223 19.78 -32.99 21.00
CA SER A 223 18.95 -34.17 20.82
C SER A 223 18.00 -34.03 19.63
N VAL A 224 17.56 -35.17 19.10
CA VAL A 224 16.78 -35.25 17.87
C VAL A 224 15.47 -35.99 18.11
N PHE A 225 14.35 -35.38 17.70
CA PHE A 225 13.00 -35.93 17.78
C PHE A 225 12.41 -36.03 16.38
N ILE A 226 12.27 -37.26 15.86
CA ILE A 226 11.80 -37.51 14.50
C ILE A 226 10.56 -38.41 14.54
N ASN A 227 9.51 -38.00 13.82
CA ASN A 227 8.30 -38.80 13.58
C ASN A 227 7.59 -39.27 14.86
N ASN A 228 7.76 -38.57 15.99
CA ASN A 228 7.04 -38.94 17.20
C ASN A 228 5.60 -38.47 17.10
N THR A 229 4.67 -39.33 17.51
CA THR A 229 3.23 -39.12 17.32
C THR A 229 2.47 -39.20 18.64
N ALA A 230 1.70 -38.18 18.94
CA ALA A 230 0.71 -38.20 20.01
C ALA A 230 -0.71 -38.26 19.42
N ILE A 231 -1.50 -39.27 19.81
CA ILE A 231 -2.83 -39.50 19.25
C ILE A 231 -3.83 -38.43 19.73
N SER A 232 -3.80 -38.06 21.01
CA SER A 232 -4.63 -37.03 21.63
C SER A 232 -3.93 -35.68 21.75
N SER A 233 -2.83 -35.57 22.51
CA SER A 233 -2.23 -34.26 22.81
C SER A 233 -0.70 -34.29 22.96
N TYR A 234 -0.03 -33.17 22.71
CA TYR A 234 1.39 -32.94 23.03
C TYR A 234 2.38 -33.80 22.19
N GLY A 235 2.80 -33.28 21.05
CA GLY A 235 3.50 -34.01 19.98
C GLY A 235 4.69 -34.89 20.38
N ALA A 236 5.83 -34.32 20.80
CA ALA A 236 7.06 -35.10 21.01
C ALA A 236 7.65 -34.96 22.42
N ALA A 237 7.83 -33.73 22.91
CA ALA A 237 8.49 -33.47 24.20
C ALA A 237 7.73 -32.45 25.06
N SER A 238 7.83 -32.61 26.38
CA SER A 238 7.31 -31.64 27.35
C SER A 238 8.27 -31.44 28.52
N LEU A 239 8.61 -30.18 28.79
CA LEU A 239 9.34 -29.75 29.98
C LEU A 239 8.42 -28.91 30.87
N GLY A 240 8.52 -29.04 32.20
CA GLY A 240 7.79 -28.13 33.07
C GLY A 240 7.92 -28.29 34.58
N GLY A 241 7.00 -27.64 35.28
CA GLY A 241 6.85 -27.69 36.73
C GLY A 241 6.82 -26.30 37.36
N VAL A 242 6.15 -26.17 38.52
CA VAL A 242 6.13 -24.90 39.26
C VAL A 242 7.53 -24.59 39.79
N ASN A 243 7.98 -23.34 39.61
CA ASN A 243 9.32 -22.87 39.99
C ASN A 243 10.45 -23.75 39.41
N SER A 244 10.23 -24.32 38.23
CA SER A 244 11.23 -25.15 37.54
C SER A 244 12.13 -24.33 36.62
N ILE A 245 13.26 -24.93 36.26
CA ILE A 245 14.16 -24.44 35.21
C ILE A 245 14.09 -25.43 34.06
N ASN A 246 13.65 -24.96 32.89
CA ASN A 246 13.48 -25.77 31.69
C ASN A 246 14.35 -25.20 30.57
N LEU A 247 15.29 -26.01 30.08
CA LEU A 247 16.20 -25.64 28.99
C LEU A 247 16.09 -26.65 27.85
N VAL A 248 15.87 -26.14 26.64
CA VAL A 248 16.01 -26.87 25.37
C VAL A 248 17.06 -26.15 24.53
N ASP A 249 18.17 -26.82 24.24
CA ASP A 249 19.31 -26.23 23.51
C ASP A 249 19.80 -27.15 22.38
N ASN A 250 20.05 -26.59 21.20
CA ASN A 250 20.64 -27.31 20.07
C ASN A 250 19.89 -28.61 19.71
N CYS A 251 18.56 -28.56 19.69
CA CYS A 251 17.71 -29.72 19.41
C CYS A 251 17.02 -29.59 18.05
N THR A 252 16.72 -30.74 17.43
CA THR A 252 15.95 -30.81 16.18
C THR A 252 14.64 -31.57 16.40
N PHE A 253 13.53 -30.95 16.05
CA PHE A 253 12.20 -31.54 16.05
C PHE A 253 11.67 -31.58 14.61
N GLU A 254 11.63 -32.78 14.03
CA GLU A 254 11.24 -32.98 12.63
C GLU A 254 10.06 -33.93 12.48
N ASN A 255 9.07 -33.52 11.68
CA ASN A 255 7.92 -34.37 11.31
C ASN A 255 7.15 -34.95 12.52
N ASN A 256 7.15 -34.27 13.66
CA ASN A 256 6.39 -34.72 14.82
C ASN A 256 4.92 -34.29 14.67
N ALA A 257 4.00 -35.15 15.09
CA ALA A 257 2.58 -34.98 14.85
C ALA A 257 1.74 -35.12 16.13
N ALA A 258 0.77 -34.21 16.30
CA ALA A 258 -0.29 -34.31 17.31
C ALA A 258 -1.66 -34.41 16.61
N SER A 259 -2.26 -35.61 16.62
CA SER A 259 -3.44 -35.94 15.81
C SER A 259 -4.80 -35.80 16.51
N GLY A 260 -4.82 -35.23 17.72
CA GLY A 260 -6.04 -35.12 18.53
C GLY A 260 -6.39 -33.68 18.88
N VAL A 261 -6.70 -33.44 20.16
CA VAL A 261 -7.37 -32.23 20.64
C VAL A 261 -6.47 -31.07 21.06
N SER A 262 -5.12 -31.16 21.09
CA SER A 262 -4.19 -30.00 20.96
C SER A 262 -2.68 -30.31 21.17
N TYR A 263 -1.84 -29.39 20.65
CA TYR A 263 -0.45 -29.05 21.01
C TYR A 263 0.75 -29.71 20.29
N SER A 264 1.56 -28.81 19.72
CA SER A 264 3.00 -28.73 19.43
C SER A 264 3.93 -29.93 19.62
N ALA A 265 4.99 -29.98 18.80
CA ALA A 265 6.12 -30.88 18.97
C ALA A 265 6.80 -30.71 20.35
N LEU A 266 6.95 -29.47 20.83
CA LEU A 266 7.55 -29.17 22.14
C LEU A 266 6.65 -28.27 23.00
N ILE A 267 6.67 -28.51 24.31
CA ILE A 267 5.97 -27.72 25.32
C ILE A 267 6.90 -27.41 26.48
N MET A 268 6.88 -26.16 26.93
CA MET A 268 7.61 -25.71 28.12
C MET A 268 6.66 -24.90 29.01
N ILE A 269 6.37 -25.41 30.21
CA ILE A 269 5.35 -24.80 31.07
C ILE A 269 5.69 -24.77 32.56
N GLY A 270 5.18 -23.77 33.28
CA GLY A 270 5.17 -23.78 34.74
C GLY A 270 5.00 -22.39 35.33
N GLU A 271 4.24 -22.26 36.41
CA GLU A 271 4.18 -20.99 37.16
C GLU A 271 5.52 -20.67 37.82
N GLY A 272 5.95 -19.42 37.77
CA GLY A 272 7.23 -18.97 38.33
C GLY A 272 8.46 -19.62 37.68
N SER A 273 8.30 -20.25 36.51
CA SER A 273 9.35 -21.02 35.87
C SER A 273 10.22 -20.18 34.94
N SER A 274 11.41 -20.69 34.64
CA SER A 274 12.25 -20.20 33.54
C SER A 274 12.20 -21.22 32.40
N ASN A 275 11.65 -20.81 31.25
CA ASN A 275 11.54 -21.62 30.05
C ASN A 275 12.42 -21.03 28.95
N THR A 276 13.55 -21.68 28.66
CA THR A 276 14.52 -21.23 27.66
C THR A 276 14.63 -22.24 26.52
N LEU A 277 14.31 -21.79 25.32
CA LEU A 277 14.49 -22.51 24.06
C LEU A 277 15.53 -21.79 23.21
N GLU A 278 16.64 -22.46 22.92
CA GLU A 278 17.73 -21.87 22.15
C GLU A 278 18.33 -22.80 21.10
N ASN A 279 18.90 -22.20 20.05
CA ASN A 279 19.71 -22.87 19.01
C ASN A 279 19.02 -24.07 18.32
N SER A 280 17.68 -24.09 18.29
CA SER A 280 16.91 -25.28 17.94
C SER A 280 16.12 -25.13 16.64
N VAL A 281 15.84 -26.26 15.99
CA VAL A 281 15.15 -26.32 14.69
C VAL A 281 13.85 -27.10 14.80
N PHE A 282 12.77 -26.52 14.32
CA PHE A 282 11.44 -27.12 14.23
C PHE A 282 10.98 -27.14 12.78
N LYS A 283 10.96 -28.34 12.18
CA LYS A 283 10.68 -28.52 10.77
C LYS A 283 9.52 -29.49 10.52
N ASN A 284 8.57 -29.09 9.68
CA ASN A 284 7.46 -29.93 9.22
C ASN A 284 6.60 -30.52 10.36
N ASN A 285 6.56 -29.89 11.53
CA ASN A 285 5.73 -30.40 12.62
C ASN A 285 4.27 -30.01 12.36
N THR A 286 3.36 -30.92 12.71
CA THR A 286 1.93 -30.77 12.41
C THR A 286 1.07 -30.97 13.65
N ALA A 287 0.14 -30.05 13.89
CA ALA A 287 -0.89 -30.18 14.93
C ALA A 287 -2.28 -29.97 14.34
N ILE A 288 -3.27 -30.82 14.66
CA ILE A 288 -4.61 -30.68 14.07
C ILE A 288 -5.33 -29.41 14.56
N VAL A 289 -5.13 -29.00 15.81
CA VAL A 289 -5.87 -27.88 16.43
C VAL A 289 -4.99 -26.65 16.63
N SER A 290 -3.92 -26.71 17.42
CA SER A 290 -3.13 -25.50 17.70
C SER A 290 -1.64 -25.78 17.94
N TYR A 291 -0.82 -24.76 17.68
CA TYR A 291 0.62 -24.66 17.96
C TYR A 291 1.44 -25.66 17.15
N GLY A 292 1.70 -25.36 15.88
CA GLY A 292 2.30 -26.35 14.96
C GLY A 292 3.65 -26.90 15.41
N ALA A 293 4.42 -26.15 16.20
CA ALA A 293 5.76 -26.57 16.65
C ALA A 293 6.01 -26.45 18.15
N VAL A 294 5.70 -25.30 18.78
CA VAL A 294 6.14 -24.98 20.14
C VAL A 294 5.09 -24.20 20.93
N TYR A 295 4.94 -24.54 22.22
CA TYR A 295 4.16 -23.79 23.18
C TYR A 295 4.93 -23.50 24.48
N LEU A 296 5.17 -22.23 24.77
CA LEU A 296 5.75 -21.72 26.03
C LEU A 296 4.65 -21.01 26.83
N ASN A 297 4.45 -21.40 28.09
CA ASN A 297 3.50 -20.72 28.98
C ASN A 297 3.86 -20.79 30.46
N GLY A 298 3.52 -19.75 31.21
CA GLY A 298 3.61 -19.77 32.67
C GLY A 298 3.18 -18.43 33.23
N VAL A 299 2.53 -18.42 34.39
CA VAL A 299 2.24 -17.17 35.11
C VAL A 299 3.51 -16.72 35.82
N ASN A 300 3.79 -15.41 35.84
CA ASN A 300 4.96 -14.81 36.48
C ASN A 300 6.28 -15.50 36.07
N SER A 301 6.39 -15.88 34.80
CA SER A 301 7.47 -16.71 34.28
C SER A 301 8.40 -15.92 33.37
N ILE A 302 9.56 -16.51 33.07
CA ILE A 302 10.48 -16.01 32.05
C ILE A 302 10.43 -16.98 30.89
N ASN A 303 9.99 -16.52 29.74
CA ASN A 303 9.92 -17.30 28.51
C ASN A 303 10.88 -16.69 27.49
N LEU A 304 11.87 -17.47 27.03
CA LEU A 304 12.87 -17.06 26.08
C LEU A 304 12.94 -18.03 24.90
N VAL A 305 12.87 -17.49 23.69
CA VAL A 305 13.19 -18.17 22.43
C VAL A 305 14.32 -17.41 21.75
N ASP A 306 15.47 -18.04 21.56
CA ASP A 306 16.68 -17.43 20.98
C ASP A 306 17.28 -18.30 19.87
N ASN A 307 17.68 -17.69 18.75
CA ASN A 307 18.42 -18.38 17.69
C ASN A 307 17.74 -19.67 17.20
N CYS A 308 16.42 -19.65 17.04
CA CYS A 308 15.63 -20.81 16.63
C CYS A 308 15.09 -20.66 15.20
N THR A 309 14.93 -21.79 14.51
CA THR A 309 14.33 -21.84 13.17
C THR A 309 13.03 -22.64 13.17
N PHE A 310 11.96 -22.05 12.65
CA PHE A 310 10.64 -22.66 12.49
C PHE A 310 10.28 -22.70 11.01
N GLU A 311 10.33 -23.89 10.40
CA GLU A 311 10.17 -24.08 8.96
C GLU A 311 9.01 -25.04 8.64
N ASN A 312 8.09 -24.61 7.78
CA ASN A 312 6.98 -25.43 7.25
C ASN A 312 6.11 -26.11 8.33
N ASN A 313 5.97 -25.51 9.52
CA ASN A 313 5.11 -26.07 10.55
C ASN A 313 3.65 -25.70 10.24
N THR A 314 2.73 -26.62 10.53
CA THR A 314 1.31 -26.48 10.17
C THR A 314 0.41 -26.75 11.37
N ALA A 315 -0.56 -25.86 11.60
CA ALA A 315 -1.64 -26.07 12.56
C ALA A 315 -2.97 -25.48 12.09
N ASN A 316 -4.06 -25.73 12.82
CA ASN A 316 -5.29 -24.96 12.59
C ASN A 316 -5.12 -23.53 13.11
N ASP A 317 -4.68 -23.33 14.35
CA ASP A 317 -4.23 -22.04 14.86
C ASP A 317 -2.74 -22.07 15.27
N TYR A 318 -2.03 -20.94 15.12
CA TYR A 318 -0.61 -20.79 15.51
C TYR A 318 0.30 -21.74 14.73
N GLY A 319 0.65 -21.39 13.50
CA GLY A 319 1.37 -22.27 12.57
C GLY A 319 2.69 -22.83 13.11
N ALA A 320 3.37 -22.12 14.02
CA ALA A 320 4.59 -22.60 14.67
C ALA A 320 4.61 -22.39 16.19
N LEU A 321 4.58 -21.15 16.67
CA LEU A 321 4.93 -20.80 18.06
C LEU A 321 3.78 -20.11 18.80
N ARG A 322 3.54 -20.50 20.04
CA ARG A 322 2.89 -19.63 21.01
C ARG A 322 3.75 -19.44 22.25
N MET A 323 3.93 -18.20 22.65
CA MET A 323 4.61 -17.81 23.88
C MET A 323 3.71 -16.88 24.68
N ASN A 324 3.32 -17.28 25.89
CA ASN A 324 2.32 -16.56 26.69
C ASN A 324 2.64 -16.56 28.19
N GLY A 325 2.04 -15.66 28.95
CA GLY A 325 2.07 -15.70 30.41
C GLY A 325 1.64 -14.39 31.07
N VAL A 326 0.66 -14.45 31.97
CA VAL A 326 0.26 -13.28 32.78
C VAL A 326 1.43 -12.87 33.67
N GLY A 327 1.72 -11.57 33.76
CA GLY A 327 2.81 -11.03 34.58
C GLY A 327 4.20 -11.51 34.16
N SER A 328 4.34 -12.05 32.95
CA SER A 328 5.56 -12.72 32.49
C SER A 328 6.43 -11.83 31.63
N SER A 329 7.70 -12.21 31.51
CA SER A 329 8.60 -11.66 30.50
C SER A 329 8.71 -12.65 29.35
N ASN A 330 8.29 -12.24 28.16
CA ASN A 330 8.31 -13.07 26.97
C ASN A 330 9.24 -12.45 25.93
N THR A 331 10.36 -13.13 25.63
CA THR A 331 11.38 -12.64 24.69
C THR A 331 11.56 -13.61 23.53
N LEU A 332 11.33 -13.14 22.31
CA LEU A 332 11.62 -13.83 21.06
C LEU A 332 12.74 -13.07 20.35
N LYS A 333 13.88 -13.71 20.10
CA LYS A 333 14.99 -13.02 19.44
C LYS A 333 15.82 -13.92 18.52
N ASN A 334 16.50 -13.28 17.57
CA ASN A 334 17.42 -13.93 16.61
C ASN A 334 16.80 -15.14 15.87
N SER A 335 15.49 -15.17 15.71
CA SER A 335 14.76 -16.37 15.28
C SER A 335 14.08 -16.17 13.93
N VAL A 336 13.91 -17.28 13.20
CA VAL A 336 13.43 -17.28 11.82
C VAL A 336 12.18 -18.15 11.69
N PHE A 337 11.14 -17.61 11.06
CA PHE A 337 9.86 -18.26 10.78
C PHE A 337 9.59 -18.24 9.28
N ILE A 338 9.71 -19.40 8.63
CA ILE A 338 9.57 -19.54 7.18
C ILE A 338 8.46 -20.53 6.85
N ASN A 339 7.55 -20.13 5.96
CA ASN A 339 6.52 -21.00 5.37
C ASN A 339 5.61 -21.69 6.40
N ASN A 340 5.43 -21.11 7.60
CA ASN A 340 4.52 -21.70 8.57
C ASN A 340 3.07 -21.37 8.19
N THR A 341 2.18 -22.32 8.40
CA THR A 341 0.79 -22.24 7.93
C THR A 341 -0.19 -22.49 9.06
N ALA A 342 -1.14 -21.56 9.23
CA ALA A 342 -2.33 -21.76 10.04
C ALA A 342 -3.57 -21.85 9.15
N ILE A 343 -4.38 -22.90 9.30
CA ILE A 343 -5.63 -23.06 8.54
C ILE A 343 -6.66 -21.97 8.92
N SER A 344 -6.69 -21.59 10.20
CA SER A 344 -7.52 -20.53 10.76
C SER A 344 -6.68 -19.29 11.05
N SER A 345 -6.03 -19.19 12.22
CA SER A 345 -5.43 -17.92 12.66
C SER A 345 -3.96 -18.05 13.07
N TYR A 346 -3.21 -16.95 13.01
CA TYR A 346 -1.81 -16.84 13.48
C TYR A 346 -0.83 -17.68 12.64
N GLY A 347 -0.50 -17.22 11.43
CA GLY A 347 0.25 -18.01 10.44
C GLY A 347 1.61 -18.51 10.91
N ALA A 348 2.32 -17.77 11.78
CA ALA A 348 3.56 -18.24 12.40
C ALA A 348 3.50 -18.28 13.93
N ALA A 349 3.29 -17.13 14.57
CA ALA A 349 3.53 -16.99 15.99
C ALA A 349 2.51 -16.09 16.72
N SER A 350 2.37 -16.33 18.02
CA SER A 350 1.71 -15.40 18.94
C SER A 350 2.53 -15.25 20.22
N LEU A 351 2.69 -13.99 20.65
CA LEU A 351 3.41 -13.56 21.84
C LEU A 351 2.46 -12.78 22.77
N GLY A 352 2.51 -12.97 24.09
CA GLY A 352 1.71 -12.12 24.96
C GLY A 352 1.51 -12.51 26.42
N GLY A 353 0.47 -11.92 27.01
CA GLY A 353 -0.03 -12.14 28.37
C GLY A 353 -0.41 -10.83 29.04
N ASP A 354 -1.39 -10.82 29.93
CA ASP A 354 -1.78 -9.55 30.59
C ASP A 354 -0.70 -9.09 31.56
N ASN A 355 -0.50 -7.76 31.64
CA ASN A 355 0.55 -7.12 32.43
C ASN A 355 1.95 -7.73 32.16
N SER A 356 2.22 -8.10 30.90
CA SER A 356 3.48 -8.73 30.51
C SER A 356 4.43 -7.75 29.83
N ILE A 357 5.70 -8.16 29.73
CA ILE A 357 6.71 -7.49 28.93
C ILE A 357 7.04 -8.40 27.74
N ASN A 358 6.74 -7.94 26.54
CA ASN A 358 6.90 -8.67 25.30
C ASN A 358 7.98 -8.03 24.44
N LEU A 359 9.01 -8.79 24.08
CA LEU A 359 10.11 -8.35 23.21
C LEU A 359 10.24 -9.26 22.00
N VAL A 360 10.25 -8.66 20.80
CA VAL A 360 10.67 -9.31 19.56
C VAL A 360 11.88 -8.56 19.01
N ASP A 361 13.02 -9.22 18.86
CA ASP A 361 14.28 -8.58 18.45
C ASP A 361 15.00 -9.40 17.38
N ASN A 362 15.40 -8.78 16.27
CA ASN A 362 16.20 -9.43 15.24
C ASN A 362 15.56 -10.74 14.73
N CYS A 363 14.26 -10.72 14.46
CA CYS A 363 13.51 -11.88 13.97
C CYS A 363 13.07 -11.69 12.52
N THR A 364 12.98 -12.80 11.77
CA THR A 364 12.49 -12.80 10.39
C THR A 364 11.24 -13.67 10.27
N PHE A 365 10.18 -13.12 9.70
CA PHE A 365 8.93 -13.79 9.37
C PHE A 365 8.69 -13.72 7.87
N GLU A 366 8.88 -14.83 7.17
CA GLU A 366 8.81 -14.91 5.72
C GLU A 366 7.79 -15.95 5.25
N ASN A 367 6.94 -15.58 4.28
CA ASN A 367 6.00 -16.48 3.61
C ASN A 367 5.05 -17.25 4.56
N ASN A 368 4.73 -16.70 5.73
CA ASN A 368 3.79 -17.33 6.65
C ASN A 368 2.34 -17.02 6.23
N THR A 369 1.46 -17.99 6.37
CA THR A 369 0.10 -17.92 5.83
C THR A 369 -0.95 -18.27 6.88
N ALA A 370 -2.04 -17.49 6.93
CA ALA A 370 -3.22 -17.81 7.74
C ALA A 370 -4.51 -17.79 6.90
N GLY A 371 -5.40 -18.77 7.06
CA GLY A 371 -6.65 -18.82 6.29
C GLY A 371 -7.69 -17.78 6.69
N VAL A 372 -7.72 -17.39 7.97
CA VAL A 372 -8.68 -16.42 8.55
C VAL A 372 -7.95 -15.14 8.97
N SER A 373 -7.20 -15.10 10.07
CA SER A 373 -6.62 -13.84 10.59
C SER A 373 -5.15 -13.96 11.03
N TYR A 374 -4.41 -12.84 11.02
CA TYR A 374 -3.04 -12.68 11.54
C TYR A 374 -1.98 -13.50 10.78
N GLY A 375 -1.48 -12.98 9.66
CA GLY A 375 -0.67 -13.74 8.70
C GLY A 375 0.70 -14.20 9.21
N ALA A 376 1.38 -13.46 10.10
CA ALA A 376 2.64 -13.94 10.70
C ALA A 376 2.65 -13.90 12.22
N LEU A 377 2.62 -12.71 12.82
CA LEU A 377 2.82 -12.52 14.26
C LEU A 377 1.64 -11.77 14.87
N ARG A 378 1.20 -12.25 16.03
CA ARG A 378 0.38 -11.47 16.95
C ARG A 378 1.12 -11.16 18.25
N VAL A 379 1.00 -9.93 18.73
CA VAL A 379 1.39 -9.53 20.08
C VAL A 379 0.15 -9.09 20.86
N ILE A 380 -0.07 -9.66 22.06
CA ILE A 380 -1.29 -9.43 22.86
C ILE A 380 -1.00 -9.22 24.35
N GLY A 381 -1.70 -8.29 24.99
CA GLY A 381 -1.87 -8.30 26.45
C GLY A 381 -2.40 -6.98 26.99
N VAL A 382 -3.38 -7.03 27.89
CA VAL A 382 -3.89 -5.82 28.57
C VAL A 382 -2.79 -5.22 29.45
N GLY A 383 -2.64 -3.90 29.45
CA GLY A 383 -1.66 -3.18 30.28
C GLY A 383 -0.22 -3.65 30.07
N SER A 384 0.09 -4.17 28.88
CA SER A 384 1.39 -4.78 28.58
C SER A 384 2.31 -3.79 27.88
N SER A 385 3.62 -4.07 27.96
CA SER A 385 4.63 -3.35 27.19
C SER A 385 5.12 -4.24 26.05
N ASN A 386 4.94 -3.77 24.82
CA ASN A 386 5.27 -4.52 23.61
C ASN A 386 6.37 -3.78 22.84
N THR A 387 7.52 -4.43 22.62
CA THR A 387 8.61 -3.87 21.81
C THR A 387 8.97 -4.84 20.70
N LEU A 388 8.90 -4.38 19.46
CA LEU A 388 9.41 -5.08 18.29
C LEU A 388 10.53 -4.25 17.69
N LYS A 389 11.69 -4.84 17.48
CA LYS A 389 12.82 -4.12 16.90
C LYS A 389 13.69 -4.97 15.99
N ASN A 390 14.37 -4.31 15.05
CA ASN A 390 15.29 -4.94 14.10
C ASN A 390 14.70 -6.16 13.37
N SER A 391 13.38 -6.21 13.21
CA SER A 391 12.67 -7.41 12.76
C SER A 391 12.05 -7.21 11.39
N VAL A 392 11.92 -8.29 10.65
CA VAL A 392 11.59 -8.29 9.23
C VAL A 392 10.38 -9.17 8.98
N PHE A 393 9.38 -8.63 8.28
CA PHE A 393 8.15 -9.32 7.88
C PHE A 393 7.98 -9.20 6.36
N ILE A 394 8.16 -10.31 5.66
CA ILE A 394 8.13 -10.33 4.19
C ILE A 394 7.11 -11.37 3.72
N THR A 395 6.30 -11.00 2.72
CA THR A 395 5.45 -11.94 1.97
C THR A 395 4.49 -12.78 2.80
N ASN A 396 4.07 -12.29 3.96
CA ASN A 396 3.09 -12.97 4.80
C ASN A 396 1.67 -12.66 4.29
N THR A 397 0.80 -13.67 4.31
CA THR A 397 -0.52 -13.57 3.67
C THR A 397 -1.63 -14.08 4.57
N VAL A 398 -2.79 -13.42 4.50
CA VAL A 398 -3.98 -13.81 5.27
C VAL A 398 -5.27 -13.68 4.46
N GLY A 399 -6.17 -14.63 4.65
CA GLY A 399 -7.47 -14.65 3.95
C GLY A 399 -8.45 -13.55 4.37
N VAL A 400 -8.38 -13.05 5.62
CA VAL A 400 -9.26 -12.00 6.15
C VAL A 400 -8.45 -10.77 6.61
N SER A 401 -7.96 -10.68 7.85
CA SER A 401 -7.33 -9.43 8.35
C SER A 401 -5.94 -9.63 8.93
N TYR A 402 -5.12 -8.57 8.82
CA TYR A 402 -3.81 -8.36 9.43
C TYR A 402 -2.70 -9.22 8.83
N GLY A 403 -2.14 -8.79 7.69
CA GLY A 403 -1.32 -9.62 6.81
C GLY A 403 0.04 -10.02 7.37
N ALA A 404 0.73 -9.14 8.11
CA ALA A 404 2.00 -9.49 8.76
C ALA A 404 1.88 -9.55 10.28
N LEU A 405 1.51 -8.40 10.87
CA LEU A 405 1.63 -8.15 12.29
C LEU A 405 0.29 -7.65 12.83
N TYR A 406 -0.10 -8.17 13.99
CA TYR A 406 -1.23 -7.65 14.74
C TYR A 406 -0.84 -7.38 16.19
N ILE A 407 -1.10 -6.16 16.65
CA ILE A 407 -0.84 -5.72 18.02
C ILE A 407 -2.16 -5.31 18.66
N VAL A 408 -2.44 -5.86 19.85
CA VAL A 408 -3.70 -5.63 20.55
C VAL A 408 -3.56 -5.76 22.07
N GLY A 409 -4.32 -4.95 22.82
CA GLY A 409 -4.53 -5.13 24.26
C GLY A 409 -4.71 -3.79 24.93
N ASP A 410 -5.81 -3.60 25.64
CA ASP A 410 -6.19 -2.28 26.14
C ASP A 410 -5.17 -1.70 27.14
N GLY A 411 -4.98 -0.38 27.07
CA GLY A 411 -4.00 0.36 27.87
C GLY A 411 -2.55 -0.09 27.68
N SER A 412 -2.20 -0.68 26.53
CA SER A 412 -0.85 -1.15 26.24
C SER A 412 -0.01 -0.15 25.45
N ASP A 413 1.30 -0.15 25.74
CA ASP A 413 2.30 0.65 25.04
C ASP A 413 3.08 -0.25 24.07
N SER A 414 3.05 0.11 22.79
CA SER A 414 3.65 -0.69 21.71
C SER A 414 4.63 0.13 20.87
N VAL A 415 5.86 -0.38 20.74
CA VAL A 415 6.94 0.27 19.97
C VAL A 415 7.45 -0.65 18.87
N LEU A 416 7.47 -0.15 17.64
CA LEU A 416 8.15 -0.75 16.49
C LEU A 416 9.36 0.13 16.15
N ASP A 417 10.56 -0.41 16.31
CA ASP A 417 11.83 0.32 16.16
C ASP A 417 12.71 -0.38 15.13
N ASN A 418 13.01 0.27 14.00
CA ASN A 418 13.79 -0.34 12.91
C ASN A 418 13.17 -1.67 12.44
N VAL A 419 11.87 -1.64 12.14
CA VAL A 419 11.11 -2.79 11.63
C VAL A 419 10.89 -2.65 10.12
N THR A 420 11.01 -3.76 9.40
CA THR A 420 10.76 -3.82 7.95
C THR A 420 9.54 -4.70 7.66
N VAL A 421 8.50 -4.14 7.05
CA VAL A 421 7.25 -4.83 6.70
C VAL A 421 6.99 -4.68 5.20
N ILE A 422 7.28 -5.72 4.41
CA ILE A 422 7.31 -5.64 2.94
C ILE A 422 6.45 -6.71 2.29
N ASN A 423 5.64 -6.32 1.30
CA ASN A 423 4.91 -7.23 0.42
C ASN A 423 3.97 -8.20 1.16
N ASN A 424 3.34 -7.74 2.24
CA ASN A 424 2.35 -8.52 2.98
C ASN A 424 0.92 -8.19 2.49
N SER A 425 0.01 -9.16 2.59
CA SER A 425 -1.34 -9.03 2.03
C SER A 425 -2.43 -9.52 2.97
N ALA A 426 -3.54 -8.77 3.04
CA ALA A 426 -4.76 -9.14 3.75
C ALA A 426 -6.01 -9.05 2.89
N GLY A 427 -6.94 -10.00 3.06
CA GLY A 427 -8.21 -10.05 2.32
C GLY A 427 -9.24 -9.00 2.70
N ILE A 428 -9.07 -8.27 3.82
CA ILE A 428 -9.94 -7.21 4.32
C ILE A 428 -9.09 -6.03 4.82
N ASN A 429 -8.53 -6.09 6.04
CA ASN A 429 -7.89 -4.92 6.69
C ASN A 429 -6.42 -5.18 7.08
N GLY A 430 -5.60 -4.13 7.11
CA GLY A 430 -4.24 -4.13 7.66
C GLY A 430 -3.28 -5.01 6.86
N GLY A 431 -2.92 -4.60 5.64
CA GLY A 431 -2.07 -5.40 4.75
C GLY A 431 -0.73 -5.75 5.38
N GLY A 432 -0.07 -4.75 5.99
CA GLY A 432 1.11 -4.92 6.83
C GLY A 432 0.72 -5.16 8.30
N ILE A 433 0.23 -4.11 8.94
CA ILE A 433 0.06 -4.01 10.39
C ILE A 433 -1.42 -3.78 10.73
N GLY A 434 -1.94 -4.55 11.69
CA GLY A 434 -3.17 -4.23 12.41
C GLY A 434 -2.86 -3.76 13.82
N PHE A 435 -3.58 -2.73 14.27
CA PHE A 435 -3.49 -2.20 15.62
C PHE A 435 -4.90 -1.97 16.18
N SER A 436 -5.17 -2.48 17.39
CA SER A 436 -6.48 -2.33 18.00
C SER A 436 -6.49 -2.35 19.53
N GLY A 437 -7.60 -1.92 20.10
CA GLY A 437 -7.87 -1.83 21.54
C GLY A 437 -7.92 -0.38 22.00
N ASP A 438 -8.36 -0.17 23.23
CA ASP A 438 -8.65 1.17 23.76
C ASP A 438 -7.50 1.69 24.64
N ASP A 439 -7.34 3.01 24.71
CA ASP A 439 -6.31 3.69 25.50
C ASP A 439 -4.85 3.29 25.12
N ASN A 440 -4.66 2.76 23.92
CA ASN A 440 -3.37 2.24 23.46
C ASN A 440 -2.44 3.31 22.89
N VAL A 441 -1.14 3.08 23.03
CA VAL A 441 -0.09 3.87 22.40
C VAL A 441 0.68 3.01 21.40
N LEU A 442 0.75 3.46 20.15
CA LEU A 442 1.64 2.89 19.13
C LEU A 442 2.70 3.90 18.74
N THR A 443 3.96 3.49 18.74
CA THR A 443 5.06 4.27 18.15
C THR A 443 5.77 3.42 17.10
N ILE A 444 5.76 3.87 15.85
CA ILE A 444 6.52 3.29 14.75
C ILE A 444 7.66 4.27 14.45
N LYS A 445 8.90 3.82 14.59
CA LYS A 445 10.06 4.67 14.34
C LYS A 445 11.15 3.99 13.53
N ASP A 446 11.86 4.77 12.74
CA ASP A 446 12.98 4.34 11.90
C ASP A 446 12.65 3.10 11.04
N SER A 447 11.40 2.95 10.62
CA SER A 447 10.85 1.71 10.04
C SER A 447 10.50 1.86 8.56
N ILE A 448 10.51 0.74 7.84
CA ILE A 448 10.16 0.66 6.42
C ILE A 448 8.90 -0.21 6.27
N ILE A 449 7.82 0.36 5.74
CA ILE A 449 6.56 -0.35 5.51
C ILE A 449 6.17 -0.15 4.04
N SER A 450 6.40 -1.15 3.20
CA SER A 450 6.24 -0.99 1.76
C SER A 450 5.58 -2.15 1.03
N ASP A 451 4.96 -1.85 -0.11
CA ASP A 451 4.33 -2.84 -0.99
C ASP A 451 3.25 -3.70 -0.31
N ASN A 452 2.65 -3.24 0.80
CA ASN A 452 1.63 -3.99 1.51
C ASN A 452 0.24 -3.69 0.96
N THR A 453 -0.62 -4.71 0.87
CA THR A 453 -1.94 -4.60 0.25
C THR A 453 -3.06 -5.09 1.17
N ALA A 454 -4.11 -4.30 1.32
CA ALA A 454 -5.38 -4.70 1.92
C ALA A 454 -6.52 -4.52 0.91
N VAL A 455 -7.58 -5.32 0.99
CA VAL A 455 -8.74 -5.13 0.10
C VAL A 455 -9.58 -3.91 0.51
N LYS A 456 -9.67 -3.62 1.80
CA LYS A 456 -10.57 -2.61 2.36
C LYS A 456 -9.79 -1.47 3.02
N GLU A 457 -9.12 -1.69 4.15
CA GLU A 457 -8.59 -0.58 4.97
C GLU A 457 -7.13 -0.79 5.35
N GLY A 458 -6.32 0.26 5.23
CA GLY A 458 -4.94 0.32 5.73
C GLY A 458 -4.00 -0.66 5.04
N GLY A 459 -3.40 -0.24 3.92
CA GLY A 459 -2.43 -1.08 3.21
C GLY A 459 -1.19 -1.35 4.08
N ALA A 460 -0.64 -0.31 4.69
CA ALA A 460 0.46 -0.38 5.65
C ALA A 460 -0.03 -0.65 7.07
N LEU A 461 -0.92 0.20 7.58
CA LEU A 461 -1.45 0.14 8.95
C LEU A 461 -2.96 0.35 8.93
N TYR A 462 -3.66 -0.55 9.59
CA TYR A 462 -5.04 -0.35 10.01
C TYR A 462 -5.09 -0.19 11.54
N ALA A 463 -5.45 1.01 12.00
CA ALA A 463 -5.66 1.29 13.42
C ALA A 463 -7.16 1.40 13.73
N SER A 464 -7.60 0.72 14.78
CA SER A 464 -9.00 0.67 15.25
C SER A 464 -9.06 0.75 16.77
N GLY A 465 -10.24 1.05 17.34
CA GLY A 465 -10.39 1.32 18.78
C GLY A 465 -10.02 2.76 19.17
N ASP A 466 -10.34 3.14 20.39
CA ASP A 466 -10.16 4.51 20.90
C ASP A 466 -8.71 4.68 21.37
N ASN A 467 -7.80 4.69 20.38
CA ASN A 467 -6.37 4.77 20.59
C ASN A 467 -5.98 6.13 21.18
N LYS A 468 -5.22 6.10 22.28
CA LYS A 468 -4.73 7.31 22.93
C LYS A 468 -3.75 8.08 22.04
N THR A 469 -2.77 7.40 21.46
CA THR A 469 -1.74 8.04 20.62
C THR A 469 -1.14 7.09 19.59
N ILE A 470 -0.97 7.55 18.36
CA ILE A 470 -0.21 6.89 17.30
C ILE A 470 0.90 7.82 16.85
N ASN A 471 2.16 7.41 17.00
CA ASN A 471 3.34 8.15 16.56
C ASN A 471 4.02 7.42 15.40
N ILE A 472 4.38 8.16 14.35
CA ILE A 472 5.17 7.68 13.21
C ILE A 472 6.36 8.63 13.03
N GLU A 473 7.56 8.14 13.29
CA GLU A 473 8.78 8.95 13.39
C GLU A 473 9.87 8.43 12.46
N GLY A 474 10.48 9.27 11.63
CA GLY A 474 11.64 8.85 10.82
C GLY A 474 11.37 7.66 9.88
N SER A 475 10.10 7.41 9.52
CA SER A 475 9.68 6.17 8.89
C SER A 475 9.29 6.36 7.42
N THR A 476 9.40 5.28 6.64
CA THR A 476 9.16 5.27 5.19
C THR A 476 8.00 4.34 4.87
N LEU A 477 6.92 4.90 4.30
CA LEU A 477 5.70 4.20 3.92
C LEU A 477 5.44 4.34 2.42
N VAL A 478 5.74 3.30 1.64
CA VAL A 478 5.83 3.42 0.17
C VAL A 478 5.08 2.30 -0.56
N ASN A 479 4.40 2.63 -1.66
CA ASN A 479 3.69 1.67 -2.52
C ASN A 479 2.63 0.81 -1.80
N ASN A 480 2.05 1.28 -0.70
CA ASN A 480 0.99 0.52 -0.03
C ASN A 480 -0.36 0.80 -0.70
N SER A 481 -1.25 -0.19 -0.70
CA SER A 481 -2.56 -0.05 -1.33
C SER A 481 -3.72 -0.64 -0.53
N ALA A 482 -4.84 0.07 -0.55
CA ALA A 482 -6.11 -0.35 0.04
C ALA A 482 -7.32 0.24 -0.70
N LYS A 483 -8.55 -0.01 -0.24
CA LYS A 483 -9.70 0.80 -0.67
C LYS A 483 -9.72 2.15 0.04
N THR A 484 -9.33 2.18 1.30
CA THR A 484 -9.29 3.36 2.15
C THR A 484 -7.98 3.37 2.92
N GLY A 485 -7.29 4.51 2.96
CA GLY A 485 -6.00 4.63 3.63
C GLY A 485 -4.95 3.76 2.96
N GLY A 486 -4.45 4.19 1.79
CA GLY A 486 -3.52 3.38 0.99
C GLY A 486 -2.30 2.95 1.81
N ALA A 487 -1.77 3.85 2.66
CA ALA A 487 -0.88 3.47 3.75
C ALA A 487 -1.65 3.29 5.07
N LEU A 488 -2.19 4.36 5.64
CA LEU A 488 -2.78 4.39 6.98
C LEU A 488 -4.29 4.58 6.89
N ASP A 489 -5.04 3.72 7.58
CA ASP A 489 -6.43 3.99 7.93
C ASP A 489 -6.55 4.05 9.46
N ILE A 490 -6.95 5.22 9.98
CA ILE A 490 -7.04 5.50 11.41
C ILE A 490 -8.50 5.70 11.81
N ASN A 491 -9.01 4.75 12.59
CA ASN A 491 -10.37 4.75 13.14
C ASN A 491 -10.38 4.98 14.66
N GLY A 492 -11.57 5.03 15.25
CA GLY A 492 -11.81 5.32 16.68
C GLY A 492 -11.94 6.81 16.97
N GLU A 493 -12.55 7.15 18.09
CA GLU A 493 -12.82 8.52 18.52
C GLU A 493 -11.75 9.00 19.49
N GLU A 494 -11.51 10.31 19.51
CA GLU A 494 -10.56 10.96 20.41
C GLU A 494 -9.10 10.44 20.26
N GLY A 495 -8.14 11.17 20.81
CA GLY A 495 -6.72 10.81 20.75
C GLY A 495 -5.92 11.45 19.61
N LYS A 496 -4.62 11.14 19.59
CA LYS A 496 -3.62 11.88 18.81
C LYS A 496 -2.92 11.03 17.76
N VAL A 497 -2.66 11.61 16.58
CA VAL A 497 -1.78 11.05 15.56
C VAL A 497 -0.64 12.03 15.33
N ASN A 498 0.60 11.62 15.60
CA ASN A 498 1.79 12.43 15.35
C ASN A 498 2.63 11.76 14.26
N ILE A 499 2.98 12.52 13.23
CA ILE A 499 3.80 12.04 12.11
C ILE A 499 4.95 13.02 11.94
N ASP A 500 6.16 12.56 12.22
CA ASP A 500 7.35 13.40 12.23
C ASP A 500 8.45 12.81 11.33
N ASN A 501 9.06 13.65 10.50
CA ASN A 501 10.22 13.29 9.68
C ASN A 501 10.00 12.02 8.83
N SER A 502 8.81 11.85 8.25
CA SER A 502 8.40 10.61 7.59
C SER A 502 8.05 10.81 6.11
N LEU A 503 8.22 9.74 5.33
CA LEU A 503 7.97 9.72 3.89
C LEU A 503 6.77 8.84 3.54
N PHE A 504 5.81 9.41 2.81
CA PHE A 504 4.66 8.71 2.21
C PHE A 504 4.71 8.84 0.70
N GLU A 505 5.09 7.78 0.00
CA GLU A 505 5.27 7.84 -1.46
C GLU A 505 4.51 6.74 -2.21
N ASN A 506 3.87 7.09 -3.33
CA ASN A 506 3.19 6.16 -4.23
C ASN A 506 2.12 5.28 -3.55
N ASN A 507 1.54 5.72 -2.43
CA ASN A 507 0.46 4.98 -1.79
C ASN A 507 -0.85 5.24 -2.53
N SER A 508 -1.69 4.21 -2.65
CA SER A 508 -2.89 4.26 -3.50
C SER A 508 -4.11 3.68 -2.82
N ALA A 509 -5.17 4.48 -2.73
CA ALA A 509 -6.49 4.07 -2.28
C ALA A 509 -7.52 4.09 -3.43
N SER A 510 -8.41 3.10 -3.53
CA SER A 510 -9.49 3.17 -4.54
C SER A 510 -10.66 4.09 -4.15
N SER A 511 -10.72 4.55 -2.89
CA SER A 511 -11.74 5.45 -2.35
C SER A 511 -11.12 6.69 -1.67
N ASN A 512 -10.67 6.60 -0.43
CA ASN A 512 -10.29 7.79 0.35
C ASN A 512 -8.87 7.67 0.88
N GLY A 513 -8.13 8.78 0.89
CA GLY A 513 -6.84 8.89 1.56
C GLY A 513 -5.78 8.04 0.88
N GLY A 514 -5.15 8.55 -0.17
CA GLY A 514 -4.17 7.76 -0.92
C GLY A 514 -2.99 7.33 -0.05
N ALA A 515 -2.56 8.19 0.86
CA ALA A 515 -1.69 7.83 1.96
C ALA A 515 -2.48 7.57 3.25
N ILE A 516 -3.23 8.56 3.73
CA ILE A 516 -3.83 8.55 5.08
C ILE A 516 -5.33 8.81 4.99
N ASP A 517 -6.13 7.97 5.64
CA ASP A 517 -7.53 8.24 5.92
C ASP A 517 -7.76 8.37 7.43
N ILE A 518 -8.40 9.46 7.85
CA ILE A 518 -8.79 9.75 9.23
C ILE A 518 -10.31 9.75 9.29
N ASN A 519 -10.89 8.69 9.85
CA ASN A 519 -12.35 8.55 9.98
C ASN A 519 -12.89 8.90 11.37
N GLY A 520 -12.03 8.92 12.39
CA GLY A 520 -12.42 9.29 13.76
C GLY A 520 -12.84 10.75 13.91
N GLN A 521 -13.70 11.03 14.90
CA GLN A 521 -14.10 12.39 15.30
C GLN A 521 -13.22 12.91 16.45
N SER A 522 -13.15 14.24 16.60
CA SER A 522 -12.42 14.93 17.68
C SER A 522 -10.93 14.55 17.79
N ARG A 523 -10.28 14.22 16.67
CA ARG A 523 -8.87 13.81 16.63
C ARG A 523 -7.93 14.99 16.42
N GLU A 524 -6.77 14.93 17.08
CA GLU A 524 -5.64 15.83 16.85
C GLU A 524 -4.59 15.11 15.99
N THR A 525 -4.38 15.58 14.77
CA THR A 525 -3.38 15.04 13.84
C THR A 525 -2.30 16.09 13.59
N ASN A 526 -1.08 15.81 14.05
CA ASN A 526 0.09 16.67 13.90
C ASN A 526 1.06 16.03 12.90
N ILE A 527 1.38 16.73 11.81
CA ILE A 527 2.30 16.26 10.78
C ILE A 527 3.42 17.28 10.63
N ASN A 528 4.66 16.89 10.94
CA ASN A 528 5.80 17.79 10.89
C ASN A 528 6.95 17.22 10.05
N ASN A 529 7.64 18.10 9.32
CA ASN A 529 8.89 17.77 8.62
C ASN A 529 8.78 16.55 7.70
N SER A 530 7.61 16.32 7.10
CA SER A 530 7.29 15.08 6.38
C SER A 530 7.08 15.33 4.89
N THR A 531 6.96 14.25 4.11
CA THR A 531 6.79 14.36 2.64
C THR A 531 5.74 13.37 2.14
N PHE A 532 4.81 13.87 1.32
CA PHE A 532 3.75 13.11 0.65
C PHE A 532 3.89 13.26 -0.87
N ASN A 533 4.39 12.21 -1.53
CA ASN A 533 4.69 12.24 -2.96
C ASN A 533 3.86 11.22 -3.74
N ASN A 534 3.28 11.63 -4.86
CA ASN A 534 2.64 10.73 -5.83
C ASN A 534 1.56 9.81 -5.24
N ASN A 535 0.92 10.20 -4.14
CA ASN A 535 -0.16 9.40 -3.56
C ASN A 535 -1.45 9.63 -4.35
N SER A 536 -2.31 8.60 -4.44
CA SER A 536 -3.52 8.70 -5.23
C SER A 536 -4.76 8.09 -4.60
N ALA A 537 -5.90 8.75 -4.78
CA ALA A 537 -7.21 8.27 -4.30
C ALA A 537 -8.37 8.76 -5.16
N LYS A 538 -9.60 8.38 -4.80
CA LYS A 538 -10.79 9.07 -5.33
C LYS A 538 -11.00 10.41 -4.63
N ASN A 539 -10.85 10.48 -3.30
CA ASN A 539 -10.86 11.72 -2.52
C ASN A 539 -9.62 11.78 -1.61
N GLY A 540 -8.96 12.94 -1.56
CA GLY A 540 -7.76 13.13 -0.73
C GLY A 540 -6.59 12.33 -1.26
N GLY A 541 -5.92 12.84 -2.30
CA GLY A 541 -4.85 12.09 -2.97
C GLY A 541 -3.73 11.70 -2.02
N ALA A 542 -3.42 12.53 -1.02
CA ALA A 542 -2.60 12.15 0.13
C ALA A 542 -3.45 11.84 1.37
N ILE A 543 -4.18 12.84 1.88
CA ILE A 543 -4.87 12.77 3.16
C ILE A 543 -6.37 12.97 2.93
N ASN A 544 -7.18 12.16 3.60
CA ASN A 544 -8.60 12.38 3.71
C ASN A 544 -9.02 12.43 5.20
N SER A 545 -9.74 13.48 5.59
CA SER A 545 -10.26 13.72 6.94
C SER A 545 -11.79 13.81 6.88
N ASN A 546 -12.48 12.77 7.35
CA ASN A 546 -13.95 12.70 7.26
C ASN A 546 -14.68 12.98 8.58
N GLY A 547 -14.06 12.73 9.74
CA GLY A 547 -14.71 12.97 11.02
C GLY A 547 -14.80 14.45 11.36
N ASP A 548 -15.79 14.80 12.19
CA ASP A 548 -16.05 16.14 12.70
C ASP A 548 -15.11 16.50 13.86
N ASP A 549 -14.99 17.79 14.16
CA ASP A 549 -14.16 18.35 15.23
C ASP A 549 -12.67 17.96 15.16
N ASN A 550 -12.18 17.58 13.97
CA ASN A 550 -10.81 17.16 13.74
C ASN A 550 -9.87 18.36 13.55
N ASN A 551 -8.71 18.28 14.20
CA ASN A 551 -7.64 19.27 14.08
C ASN A 551 -6.45 18.67 13.33
N LEU A 552 -6.21 19.12 12.10
CA LEU A 552 -5.08 18.74 11.27
C LEU A 552 -4.05 19.89 11.23
N SER A 553 -2.98 19.78 12.01
CA SER A 553 -1.86 20.71 12.01
C SER A 553 -0.71 20.14 11.19
N ILE A 554 -0.32 20.85 10.13
CA ILE A 554 0.74 20.44 9.22
C ILE A 554 1.79 21.53 9.16
N ASN A 555 3.02 21.18 9.53
CA ASN A 555 4.14 22.12 9.60
C ASN A 555 5.34 21.58 8.82
N ASN A 556 6.04 22.43 8.06
CA ASN A 556 7.27 22.05 7.34
C ASN A 556 7.10 20.78 6.47
N THR A 557 5.96 20.61 5.80
CA THR A 557 5.63 19.36 5.11
C THR A 557 5.39 19.60 3.62
N ASP A 558 5.87 18.68 2.79
CA ASP A 558 5.77 18.79 1.34
C ASP A 558 4.72 17.83 0.75
N PHE A 559 3.77 18.36 -0.02
CA PHE A 559 2.80 17.59 -0.79
C PHE A 559 3.06 17.74 -2.29
N ASN A 560 3.65 16.73 -2.92
CA ASN A 560 4.03 16.80 -4.33
C ASN A 560 3.32 15.75 -5.19
N ASN A 561 2.71 16.20 -6.29
CA ASN A 561 2.13 15.33 -7.33
C ASN A 561 1.06 14.37 -6.81
N ASN A 562 0.35 14.70 -5.73
CA ASN A 562 -0.74 13.86 -5.22
C ASN A 562 -1.98 14.08 -6.10
N ASN A 563 -2.71 12.99 -6.37
CA ASN A 563 -3.77 12.99 -7.37
C ASN A 563 -5.06 12.36 -6.84
N ALA A 564 -6.15 13.13 -6.85
CA ALA A 564 -7.48 12.63 -6.56
C ALA A 564 -8.40 12.68 -7.78
N ILE A 565 -9.23 11.65 -7.95
CA ILE A 565 -10.18 11.59 -9.07
C ILE A 565 -11.32 12.61 -8.90
N ASN A 566 -11.71 12.95 -7.67
CA ASN A 566 -12.87 13.78 -7.39
C ASN A 566 -12.56 15.07 -6.61
N LYS A 567 -11.95 14.97 -5.43
CA LYS A 567 -11.81 16.08 -4.47
C LYS A 567 -10.47 16.03 -3.75
N GLY A 568 -9.83 17.20 -3.59
CA GLY A 568 -8.63 17.38 -2.77
C GLY A 568 -7.43 16.59 -3.29
N GLY A 569 -6.63 17.17 -4.17
CA GLY A 569 -5.49 16.46 -4.75
C GLY A 569 -4.44 16.08 -3.71
N ALA A 570 -4.20 16.94 -2.71
CA ALA A 570 -3.44 16.59 -1.51
C ALA A 570 -4.38 16.21 -0.35
N ILE A 571 -5.25 17.13 0.07
CA ILE A 571 -6.06 16.99 1.28
C ILE A 571 -7.54 17.10 0.92
N ASN A 572 -8.36 16.15 1.38
CA ASN A 572 -9.81 16.29 1.37
C ASN A 572 -10.36 16.29 2.80
N ASN A 573 -11.24 17.23 3.09
CA ASN A 573 -11.93 17.38 4.37
C ASN A 573 -13.45 17.36 4.15
N ASN A 574 -14.16 16.46 4.81
CA ASN A 574 -15.61 16.38 4.69
C ASN A 574 -16.36 16.60 6.01
N GLY A 575 -15.68 16.58 7.16
CA GLY A 575 -16.29 16.78 8.47
C GLY A 575 -16.56 18.25 8.78
N ASP A 576 -17.44 18.47 9.75
CA ASP A 576 -17.85 19.77 10.25
C ASP A 576 -16.94 20.24 11.41
N ASN A 577 -16.81 21.55 11.58
CA ASN A 577 -15.99 22.19 12.63
C ASN A 577 -14.52 21.70 12.68
N ASN A 578 -13.99 21.28 11.53
CA ASN A 578 -12.59 20.86 11.43
C ASN A 578 -11.67 22.07 11.27
N ILE A 579 -10.47 21.93 11.80
CA ILE A 579 -9.38 22.91 11.66
C ILE A 579 -8.27 22.30 10.83
N ILE A 580 -7.89 22.97 9.74
CA ILE A 580 -6.73 22.62 8.91
C ILE A 580 -5.75 23.77 8.96
N VAL A 581 -4.55 23.53 9.47
CA VAL A 581 -3.46 24.50 9.48
C VAL A 581 -2.31 23.95 8.65
N LEU A 582 -1.94 24.68 7.60
CA LEU A 582 -0.78 24.40 6.76
C LEU A 582 0.23 25.53 6.95
N ASP A 583 1.27 25.31 7.75
CA ASP A 583 2.30 26.31 8.05
C ASP A 583 3.67 25.90 7.49
N ASN A 584 4.39 26.87 6.91
CA ASN A 584 5.72 26.72 6.33
C ASN A 584 5.87 25.45 5.45
N SER A 585 4.85 25.16 4.66
CA SER A 585 4.70 23.89 3.94
C SER A 585 4.56 24.12 2.43
N THR A 586 4.65 23.05 1.65
CA THR A 586 4.51 23.14 0.20
C THR A 586 3.39 22.24 -0.33
N ALA A 587 2.66 22.71 -1.33
CA ALA A 587 1.73 21.90 -2.11
C ALA A 587 2.00 22.14 -3.59
N THR A 588 2.69 21.20 -4.24
CA THR A 588 3.10 21.32 -5.64
C THR A 588 2.48 20.26 -6.55
N ASN A 589 1.99 20.69 -7.72
CA ASN A 589 1.47 19.82 -8.78
C ASN A 589 0.38 18.83 -8.34
N ASN A 590 -0.37 19.14 -7.29
CA ASN A 590 -1.48 18.29 -6.85
C ASN A 590 -2.68 18.49 -7.78
N THR A 591 -3.42 17.43 -8.04
CA THR A 591 -4.50 17.44 -9.05
C THR A 591 -5.78 16.82 -8.49
N ALA A 592 -6.89 17.55 -8.60
CA ALA A 592 -8.24 17.03 -8.42
C ALA A 592 -9.26 17.95 -9.09
N PRO A 593 -10.40 17.45 -9.61
CA PRO A 593 -11.44 18.30 -10.19
C PRO A 593 -12.19 19.22 -9.20
N ASN A 594 -11.90 19.16 -7.90
CA ASN A 594 -12.47 20.04 -6.89
C ASN A 594 -11.39 20.28 -5.84
N GLY A 595 -10.66 21.38 -5.95
CA GLY A 595 -9.57 21.71 -5.03
C GLY A 595 -8.31 20.93 -5.35
N GLY A 596 -7.49 21.46 -6.27
CA GLY A 596 -6.25 20.83 -6.71
C GLY A 596 -5.30 20.47 -5.57
N ALA A 597 -5.20 21.30 -4.53
CA ALA A 597 -4.50 20.95 -3.29
C ALA A 597 -5.46 20.49 -2.19
N ILE A 598 -6.41 21.34 -1.79
CA ILE A 598 -7.30 21.14 -0.65
C ILE A 598 -8.77 21.21 -1.10
N SER A 599 -9.59 20.28 -0.62
CA SER A 599 -11.05 20.36 -0.70
C SER A 599 -11.64 20.30 0.70
N SER A 600 -12.65 21.12 1.01
CA SER A 600 -13.40 21.10 2.27
C SER A 600 -14.90 21.19 2.00
N THR A 601 -15.73 20.33 2.57
CA THR A 601 -17.19 20.33 2.27
C THR A 601 -18.11 20.36 3.48
N GLY A 602 -17.56 20.35 4.70
CA GLY A 602 -18.37 20.51 5.92
C GLY A 602 -18.60 21.98 6.27
N ASP A 603 -19.46 22.19 7.27
CA ASP A 603 -19.79 23.50 7.82
C ASP A 603 -18.83 23.89 8.95
N GLU A 604 -18.75 25.18 9.28
CA GLU A 604 -17.96 25.74 10.40
C GLU A 604 -16.45 25.44 10.36
N ASN A 605 -15.92 25.01 9.21
CA ASN A 605 -14.52 24.65 9.07
C ASN A 605 -13.61 25.88 9.08
N THR A 606 -12.42 25.73 9.67
CA THR A 606 -11.36 26.75 9.66
C THR A 606 -10.13 26.23 8.91
N ILE A 607 -9.71 26.93 7.87
CA ILE A 607 -8.54 26.59 7.06
C ILE A 607 -7.56 27.76 7.09
N ALA A 608 -6.37 27.54 7.62
CA ALA A 608 -5.27 28.51 7.65
C ALA A 608 -4.08 28.00 6.82
N ILE A 609 -3.62 28.81 5.87
CA ILE A 609 -2.44 28.53 5.05
C ILE A 609 -1.45 29.67 5.28
N ASP A 610 -0.39 29.38 6.03
CA ASP A 610 0.57 30.36 6.50
C ASP A 610 1.97 30.02 5.99
N ASN A 611 2.74 31.04 5.57
CA ASN A 611 4.14 30.90 5.17
C ASN A 611 4.42 29.82 4.11
N SER A 612 3.43 29.49 3.26
CA SER A 612 3.45 28.27 2.45
C SER A 612 3.58 28.55 0.95
N GLU A 613 4.10 27.57 0.21
CA GLU A 613 4.22 27.62 -1.25
C GLU A 613 3.23 26.68 -1.94
N LEU A 614 2.34 27.24 -2.75
CA LEU A 614 1.27 26.53 -3.45
C LEU A 614 1.49 26.69 -4.96
N SER A 615 2.05 25.68 -5.62
CA SER A 615 2.50 25.81 -7.01
C SER A 615 1.99 24.72 -7.96
N GLY A 616 1.57 25.08 -9.17
CA GLY A 616 1.27 24.08 -10.22
C GLY A 616 0.05 23.20 -9.96
N ASN A 617 -0.78 23.48 -8.95
CA ASN A 617 -1.95 22.66 -8.63
C ASN A 617 -3.05 22.85 -9.68
N ASN A 618 -3.71 21.75 -10.05
CA ASN A 618 -4.70 21.71 -11.12
C ASN A 618 -6.13 21.61 -10.57
N ASP A 619 -6.95 22.56 -10.99
CA ASP A 619 -8.29 22.96 -10.52
C ASP A 619 -8.33 23.68 -9.16
N GLY A 620 -7.48 24.71 -9.05
CA GLY A 620 -7.38 25.60 -7.91
C GLY A 620 -6.49 25.06 -6.80
N ILE A 621 -6.33 25.87 -5.76
CA ILE A 621 -5.62 25.48 -4.54
C ILE A 621 -6.62 24.91 -3.56
N LEU A 622 -7.69 25.66 -3.26
CA LEU A 622 -8.64 25.33 -2.22
C LEU A 622 -10.05 25.47 -2.76
N LYS A 623 -10.86 24.43 -2.60
CA LYS A 623 -12.30 24.48 -2.82
C LYS A 623 -13.03 24.14 -1.53
N SER A 624 -13.77 25.12 -1.00
CA SER A 624 -14.62 24.96 0.18
C SER A 624 -16.10 25.07 -0.19
N GLU A 625 -16.92 24.18 0.36
CA GLU A 625 -18.38 24.17 0.30
C GLU A 625 -18.89 24.03 1.75
N GLY A 626 -20.02 24.68 2.08
CA GLY A 626 -20.61 24.67 3.43
C GLY A 626 -20.73 26.08 4.03
N ASP A 627 -21.55 26.21 5.06
CA ASP A 627 -21.84 27.47 5.75
C ASP A 627 -20.83 27.74 6.89
N ASP A 628 -20.66 29.02 7.25
CA ASP A 628 -19.82 29.48 8.38
C ASP A 628 -18.32 29.10 8.28
N ASN A 629 -17.84 28.77 7.08
CA ASN A 629 -16.46 28.40 6.79
C ASN A 629 -15.52 29.61 6.76
N LYS A 630 -14.34 29.47 7.38
CA LYS A 630 -13.31 30.52 7.51
C LYS A 630 -12.01 30.09 6.86
N ILE A 631 -11.55 30.86 5.88
CA ILE A 631 -10.30 30.62 5.17
C ILE A 631 -9.36 31.80 5.38
N THR A 632 -8.14 31.54 5.82
CA THR A 632 -7.06 32.51 5.91
C THR A 632 -5.86 32.04 5.11
N VAL A 633 -5.29 32.92 4.30
CA VAL A 633 -4.01 32.71 3.64
C VAL A 633 -3.09 33.88 3.98
N ASP A 634 -2.01 33.63 4.71
CA ASP A 634 -1.04 34.67 5.09
C ASP A 634 0.39 34.32 4.66
N ASN A 635 1.16 35.36 4.32
CA ASN A 635 2.58 35.31 3.99
C ASN A 635 2.97 34.18 3.01
N SER A 636 2.09 33.84 2.08
CA SER A 636 2.22 32.66 1.23
C SER A 636 2.50 33.02 -0.23
N THR A 637 2.98 32.06 -1.01
CA THR A 637 3.24 32.22 -2.44
C THR A 637 2.36 31.26 -3.24
N ILE A 638 1.63 31.80 -4.22
CA ILE A 638 0.67 31.07 -5.05
C ILE A 638 1.10 31.22 -6.52
N THR A 639 1.61 30.16 -7.14
CA THR A 639 2.16 30.27 -8.51
C THR A 639 1.77 29.16 -9.47
N ASN A 640 1.60 29.47 -10.76
CA ASN A 640 1.40 28.46 -11.81
C ASN A 640 0.21 27.51 -11.61
N ASN A 641 -0.74 27.84 -10.73
CA ASN A 641 -1.92 27.01 -10.49
C ASN A 641 -2.96 27.27 -11.57
N THR A 642 -3.73 26.24 -11.94
CA THR A 642 -4.83 26.36 -12.89
C THR A 642 -6.16 26.17 -12.20
N ALA A 643 -7.06 27.14 -12.25
CA ALA A 643 -8.43 27.00 -11.76
C ALA A 643 -9.46 27.31 -12.85
N LYS A 644 -10.58 26.58 -12.84
CA LYS A 644 -11.73 26.86 -13.69
C LYS A 644 -12.62 27.98 -13.14
N ASP A 645 -12.91 27.94 -11.84
CA ASP A 645 -13.85 28.86 -11.18
C ASP A 645 -13.09 29.89 -10.33
N GLY A 646 -12.18 29.45 -9.44
CA GLY A 646 -11.25 30.31 -8.69
C GLY A 646 -10.14 29.51 -8.00
N LEU A 647 -9.03 30.15 -7.64
CA LEU A 647 -7.92 29.51 -6.92
C LEU A 647 -8.33 29.11 -5.49
N ILE A 648 -9.10 29.98 -4.85
CA ILE A 648 -9.74 29.74 -3.55
C ILE A 648 -11.23 29.96 -3.75
N THR A 649 -12.02 28.89 -3.70
CA THR A 649 -13.48 28.99 -3.74
C THR A 649 -14.06 28.70 -2.35
N ASN A 650 -15.05 29.47 -1.93
CA ASN A 650 -15.76 29.25 -0.67
C ASN A 650 -17.26 29.47 -0.88
N GLU A 651 -18.01 28.39 -1.05
CA GLU A 651 -19.43 28.41 -1.40
C GLU A 651 -20.30 28.07 -0.19
N GLY A 652 -21.28 28.91 0.12
CA GLY A 652 -22.12 28.79 1.33
C GLY A 652 -22.36 30.15 1.99
N ASN A 653 -23.20 30.18 3.01
CA ASN A 653 -23.56 31.40 3.75
C ASN A 653 -22.58 31.68 4.89
N ASN A 654 -22.44 32.95 5.27
CA ASN A 654 -21.63 33.43 6.39
C ASN A 654 -20.12 33.09 6.27
N ASN A 655 -19.66 32.82 5.04
CA ASN A 655 -18.30 32.39 4.79
C ASN A 655 -17.30 33.56 4.75
N ASN A 656 -16.10 33.38 5.30
CA ASN A 656 -15.05 34.39 5.34
C ASN A 656 -13.79 33.91 4.60
N VAL A 657 -13.26 34.75 3.71
CA VAL A 657 -11.95 34.57 3.10
C VAL A 657 -11.08 35.79 3.40
N THR A 658 -9.92 35.57 4.01
CA THR A 658 -8.93 36.61 4.30
C THR A 658 -7.58 36.24 3.69
N ILE A 659 -7.03 37.13 2.87
CA ILE A 659 -5.72 36.97 2.23
C ILE A 659 -4.80 38.12 2.65
N ASN A 660 -3.68 37.78 3.28
CA ASN A 660 -2.72 38.74 3.79
C ASN A 660 -1.32 38.44 3.24
N ASN A 661 -0.54 39.48 2.95
CA ASN A 661 0.88 39.38 2.58
C ASN A 661 1.23 38.29 1.54
N THR A 662 0.28 37.96 0.66
CA THR A 662 0.39 36.80 -0.23
C THR A 662 0.75 37.26 -1.64
N ASN A 663 1.68 36.56 -2.28
CA ASN A 663 2.10 36.82 -3.65
C ASN A 663 1.52 35.78 -4.60
N ALA A 664 0.58 36.18 -5.44
CA ALA A 664 -0.07 35.30 -6.41
C ALA A 664 0.26 35.72 -7.84
N THR A 665 1.06 34.90 -8.55
CA THR A 665 1.53 35.18 -9.92
C THR A 665 1.43 33.98 -10.85
N ASN A 666 1.27 34.21 -12.16
CA ASN A 666 1.19 33.15 -13.18
C ASN A 666 0.09 32.09 -12.98
N ASN A 667 -0.98 32.42 -12.27
CA ASN A 667 -2.11 31.51 -12.07
C ASN A 667 -3.22 31.77 -13.09
N THR A 668 -4.02 30.74 -13.41
CA THR A 668 -5.26 30.90 -14.18
C THR A 668 -6.48 30.80 -13.27
N GLY A 669 -7.46 31.69 -13.44
CA GLY A 669 -8.68 31.76 -12.65
C GLY A 669 -8.68 33.00 -11.75
N ASP A 670 -9.85 33.39 -11.25
CA ASP A 670 -9.94 34.42 -10.22
C ASP A 670 -9.27 33.92 -8.94
N ILE A 671 -8.73 34.81 -8.11
CA ILE A 671 -8.03 34.39 -6.89
C ILE A 671 -9.01 33.88 -5.85
N VAL A 672 -10.06 34.65 -5.58
CA VAL A 672 -11.09 34.32 -4.60
C VAL A 672 -12.44 34.30 -5.28
N TYR A 673 -13.22 33.27 -4.99
CA TYR A 673 -14.62 33.15 -5.35
C TYR A 673 -15.41 32.77 -4.10
N ASN A 674 -15.87 33.75 -3.32
CA ASN A 674 -16.65 33.53 -2.09
C ASN A 674 -18.14 33.85 -2.34
N THR A 675 -19.00 32.84 -2.45
CA THR A 675 -20.40 33.03 -2.87
C THR A 675 -21.42 32.48 -1.90
N GLY A 676 -22.47 33.25 -1.64
CA GLY A 676 -23.55 32.95 -0.70
C GLY A 676 -23.98 34.22 0.04
N ASN A 677 -24.82 34.08 1.06
CA ASN A 677 -25.31 35.23 1.82
C ASN A 677 -24.36 35.58 2.97
N ASN A 678 -24.15 36.87 3.25
CA ASN A 678 -23.32 37.38 4.35
C ASN A 678 -21.84 36.99 4.31
N ASN A 679 -21.31 36.71 3.12
CA ASN A 679 -19.90 36.36 2.96
C ASN A 679 -19.01 37.60 3.04
N THR A 680 -17.79 37.42 3.55
CA THR A 680 -16.78 38.49 3.66
C THR A 680 -15.49 38.10 2.96
N GLU A 681 -14.89 39.06 2.25
CA GLU A 681 -13.59 38.93 1.61
C GLU A 681 -12.69 40.10 2.05
N SER A 682 -11.46 39.81 2.46
CA SER A 682 -10.45 40.86 2.71
C SER A 682 -9.10 40.48 2.11
N ALA A 683 -8.44 41.47 1.48
CA ALA A 683 -7.12 41.31 0.90
C ALA A 683 -6.20 42.45 1.35
N ASN A 684 -5.20 42.16 2.17
CA ASN A 684 -4.30 43.17 2.74
C ASN A 684 -2.85 42.90 2.33
N ASN A 685 -2.13 43.95 1.93
CA ASN A 685 -0.69 43.90 1.60
C ASN A 685 -0.27 42.77 0.64
N SER A 686 -1.18 42.29 -0.20
CA SER A 686 -0.95 41.15 -1.10
C SER A 686 -0.70 41.63 -2.53
N THR A 687 0.29 41.03 -3.21
CA THR A 687 0.55 41.31 -4.64
C THR A 687 -0.17 40.25 -5.47
N ILE A 688 -1.27 40.66 -6.07
CA ILE A 688 -2.17 39.80 -6.83
C ILE A 688 -2.03 40.19 -8.31
N ILE A 689 -1.29 39.39 -9.07
CA ILE A 689 -1.14 39.58 -10.52
C ILE A 689 -1.60 38.31 -11.22
N VAL A 690 -2.85 38.31 -11.68
CA VAL A 690 -3.41 37.19 -12.45
C VAL A 690 -3.06 37.39 -13.92
N ASP A 691 -2.01 36.72 -14.38
CA ASP A 691 -1.66 36.66 -15.80
C ASP A 691 -2.38 35.47 -16.47
N LEU A 692 -3.67 35.68 -16.75
CA LEU A 692 -4.57 34.67 -17.30
C LEU A 692 -4.35 34.51 -18.81
N THR A 693 -4.00 33.31 -19.28
CA THR A 693 -3.87 33.05 -20.72
C THR A 693 -4.99 32.13 -21.22
N TYR A 694 -5.90 32.66 -22.03
CA TYR A 694 -7.02 31.91 -22.60
C TYR A 694 -6.71 31.39 -24.00
N GLU A 695 -7.03 30.13 -24.26
CA GLU A 695 -7.11 29.61 -25.62
C GLU A 695 -8.45 29.98 -26.26
N THR A 696 -8.44 30.38 -27.54
CA THR A 696 -9.66 30.75 -28.28
C THR A 696 -9.96 29.74 -29.38
N ASN A 697 -11.24 29.50 -29.64
CA ASN A 697 -11.72 28.67 -30.74
C ASN A 697 -12.52 29.50 -31.74
N ILE A 698 -12.48 29.13 -33.03
CA ILE A 698 -13.27 29.77 -34.08
C ILE A 698 -14.14 28.73 -34.79
N ASP A 699 -15.44 28.99 -34.75
CA ASP A 699 -16.41 28.31 -35.59
C ASP A 699 -16.72 29.11 -36.85
N LEU A 700 -16.61 28.46 -38.00
CA LEU A 700 -16.83 29.09 -39.30
C LEU A 700 -18.14 28.67 -39.94
N VAL A 701 -18.98 29.63 -40.29
CA VAL A 701 -20.11 29.44 -41.20
C VAL A 701 -19.84 30.19 -42.50
N ILE A 702 -19.87 29.46 -43.61
CA ILE A 702 -19.56 30.01 -44.93
C ILE A 702 -20.73 29.78 -45.87
N VAL A 703 -21.17 30.85 -46.53
CA VAL A 703 -22.28 30.80 -47.49
C VAL A 703 -21.84 31.41 -48.82
N SER A 704 -21.97 30.66 -49.92
CA SER A 704 -21.77 31.19 -51.28
C SER A 704 -23.05 31.83 -51.80
N GLY A 705 -22.94 33.06 -52.29
CA GLY A 705 -23.95 33.73 -53.11
C GLY A 705 -23.43 34.03 -54.51
N SER A 706 -24.29 34.56 -55.38
CA SER A 706 -23.90 34.98 -56.74
C SER A 706 -22.84 36.09 -56.71
N GLY A 707 -21.56 35.69 -56.86
CA GLY A 707 -20.41 36.59 -56.95
C GLY A 707 -19.72 36.93 -55.62
N GLN A 708 -20.11 36.31 -54.49
CA GLN A 708 -19.51 36.58 -53.19
C GLN A 708 -19.55 35.36 -52.25
N ILE A 709 -18.62 35.31 -51.30
CA ILE A 709 -18.60 34.38 -50.17
C ILE A 709 -18.82 35.21 -48.91
N THR A 710 -19.84 34.90 -48.13
CA THR A 710 -20.02 35.46 -46.78
C THR A 710 -19.39 34.49 -45.78
N ILE A 711 -18.47 34.99 -44.97
CA ILE A 711 -17.75 34.27 -43.94
C ILE A 711 -18.20 34.84 -42.59
N VAL A 712 -18.71 33.98 -41.72
CA VAL A 712 -19.06 34.31 -40.33
C VAL A 712 -18.13 33.49 -39.46
N ALA A 713 -17.32 34.14 -38.65
CA ALA A 713 -16.47 33.51 -37.65
C ALA A 713 -17.04 33.84 -36.27
N THR A 714 -17.45 32.81 -35.52
CA THR A 714 -17.85 32.95 -34.13
C THR A 714 -16.63 32.62 -33.27
N LEU A 715 -16.18 33.59 -32.47
CA LEU A 715 -15.05 33.44 -31.57
C LEU A 715 -15.56 33.07 -30.17
N THR A 716 -15.02 32.00 -29.60
CA THR A 716 -15.34 31.56 -28.24
C THR A 716 -14.09 31.30 -27.41
N ASN A 717 -14.23 31.41 -26.09
CA ASN A 717 -13.26 30.85 -25.16
C ASN A 717 -13.32 29.32 -25.27
N LYS A 718 -12.17 28.68 -25.51
CA LYS A 718 -12.08 27.23 -25.76
C LYS A 718 -12.50 26.40 -24.55
N ASN A 719 -12.25 26.90 -23.33
CA ASN A 719 -12.49 26.18 -22.09
C ASN A 719 -13.92 26.39 -21.56
N THR A 720 -14.46 27.60 -21.69
CA THR A 720 -15.78 27.94 -21.13
C THR A 720 -16.92 27.93 -22.16
N GLY A 721 -16.60 28.00 -23.46
CA GLY A 721 -17.59 28.11 -24.54
C GLY A 721 -18.22 29.51 -24.67
N GLU A 722 -17.81 30.47 -23.84
CA GLU A 722 -18.32 31.84 -23.85
C GLU A 722 -18.00 32.56 -25.18
N LYS A 723 -18.95 33.34 -25.70
CA LYS A 723 -18.83 34.11 -26.94
C LYS A 723 -18.11 35.45 -26.70
N LEU A 724 -17.01 35.67 -27.40
CA LEU A 724 -16.13 36.83 -27.16
C LEU A 724 -16.51 38.02 -28.07
N SER A 725 -17.09 39.08 -27.49
CA SER A 725 -17.51 40.32 -28.17
C SER A 725 -16.40 41.37 -28.21
N GLY A 726 -16.30 42.15 -29.28
CA GLY A 726 -15.34 43.27 -29.39
C GLY A 726 -13.94 42.88 -29.88
N GLU A 727 -13.71 41.59 -30.16
CA GLU A 727 -12.41 41.05 -30.56
C GLU A 727 -12.20 41.06 -32.07
N LYS A 728 -10.96 41.25 -32.51
CA LYS A 728 -10.64 41.38 -33.94
C LYS A 728 -10.30 40.04 -34.58
N VAL A 729 -11.06 39.66 -35.60
CA VAL A 729 -10.88 38.43 -36.38
C VAL A 729 -10.41 38.75 -37.80
N TYR A 730 -9.41 38.02 -38.27
CA TYR A 730 -8.80 38.15 -39.58
C TYR A 730 -9.21 37.00 -40.49
N PHE A 731 -9.63 37.32 -41.72
CA PHE A 731 -10.15 36.36 -42.69
C PHE A 731 -9.15 36.12 -43.80
N TYR A 732 -9.00 34.85 -44.17
CA TYR A 732 -8.06 34.39 -45.19
C TYR A 732 -8.79 33.59 -46.25
N VAL A 733 -8.39 33.80 -47.50
CA VAL A 733 -8.88 33.04 -48.66
C VAL A 733 -7.67 32.59 -49.47
N ASN A 734 -7.54 31.28 -49.69
CA ASN A 734 -6.41 30.63 -50.36
C ASN A 734 -5.05 31.05 -49.79
N GLY A 735 -4.95 31.13 -48.46
CA GLY A 735 -3.72 31.48 -47.74
C GLY A 735 -3.39 32.98 -47.70
N LYS A 736 -4.19 33.85 -48.33
CA LYS A 736 -3.98 35.32 -48.28
C LYS A 736 -5.02 35.98 -47.38
N GLN A 737 -4.57 36.87 -46.49
CA GLN A 737 -5.47 37.71 -45.70
C GLN A 737 -6.27 38.64 -46.62
N VAL A 738 -7.61 38.55 -46.55
CA VAL A 738 -8.53 39.32 -47.40
C VAL A 738 -9.22 40.45 -46.64
N GLY A 739 -9.22 40.41 -45.31
CA GLY A 739 -9.77 41.45 -44.47
C GLY A 739 -9.85 41.06 -43.00
N SER A 740 -10.51 41.89 -42.21
CA SER A 740 -10.78 41.67 -40.80
C SER A 740 -12.14 42.24 -40.42
N ALA A 741 -12.75 41.73 -39.35
CA ALA A 741 -13.93 42.28 -38.72
C ALA A 741 -13.83 42.10 -37.20
N THR A 742 -14.53 42.96 -36.46
CA THR A 742 -14.64 42.83 -35.00
C THR A 742 -15.88 42.01 -34.68
N THR A 743 -15.80 41.14 -33.67
CA THR A 743 -16.95 40.35 -33.21
C THR A 743 -18.01 41.25 -32.59
N ASP A 744 -19.27 40.97 -32.89
CA ASP A 744 -20.40 41.66 -32.27
C ASP A 744 -20.74 41.07 -30.89
N LYS A 745 -21.84 41.54 -30.28
CA LYS A 745 -22.33 41.07 -28.98
C LYS A 745 -22.66 39.56 -28.91
N TYR A 746 -22.68 38.87 -30.05
CA TYR A 746 -22.89 37.42 -30.13
C TYR A 746 -21.58 36.67 -30.44
N GLY A 747 -20.43 37.34 -30.35
CA GLY A 747 -19.12 36.77 -30.67
C GLY A 747 -18.91 36.58 -32.17
N GLU A 748 -19.72 37.17 -33.05
CA GLU A 748 -19.67 36.92 -34.49
C GLU A 748 -18.95 38.04 -35.25
N ALA A 749 -17.91 37.69 -35.99
CA ALA A 749 -17.25 38.55 -36.96
C ALA A 749 -17.67 38.15 -38.38
N ARG A 750 -18.22 39.09 -39.14
CA ARG A 750 -18.76 38.83 -40.50
C ARG A 750 -17.95 39.55 -41.57
N PHE A 751 -17.52 38.80 -42.59
CA PHE A 751 -16.76 39.32 -43.72
C PHE A 751 -17.29 38.81 -45.07
N VAL A 752 -17.43 39.71 -46.04
CA VAL A 752 -17.90 39.38 -47.39
C VAL A 752 -16.74 39.47 -48.39
N TYR A 753 -16.32 38.32 -48.91
CA TYR A 753 -15.30 38.24 -49.95
C TYR A 753 -15.92 38.24 -51.35
N LYS A 754 -15.61 39.23 -52.17
CA LYS A 754 -16.04 39.29 -53.58
C LYS A 754 -15.22 38.31 -54.41
N VAL A 755 -15.90 37.39 -55.09
CA VAL A 755 -15.27 36.28 -55.80
C VAL A 755 -14.77 36.74 -57.18
N PRO A 756 -13.45 36.72 -57.46
CA PRO A 756 -12.90 37.20 -58.72
C PRO A 756 -13.13 36.23 -59.91
N LYS A 757 -13.23 34.91 -59.64
CA LYS A 757 -13.42 33.86 -60.66
C LYS A 757 -14.09 32.62 -60.05
N THR A 758 -14.63 31.73 -60.86
CA THR A 758 -15.18 30.46 -60.37
C THR A 758 -14.06 29.50 -59.95
N GLY A 759 -14.29 28.70 -58.91
CA GLY A 759 -13.31 27.72 -58.41
C GLY A 759 -13.48 27.39 -56.93
N ASN A 760 -12.59 26.54 -56.42
CA ASN A 760 -12.51 26.19 -55.01
C ASN A 760 -11.78 27.30 -54.23
N TYR A 761 -12.35 27.67 -53.09
CA TYR A 761 -11.80 28.64 -52.17
C TYR A 761 -11.63 28.00 -50.80
N ASN A 762 -10.39 27.94 -50.34
CA ASN A 762 -10.03 27.53 -48.98
C ASN A 762 -10.14 28.77 -48.10
N VAL A 763 -11.00 28.73 -47.10
CA VAL A 763 -11.30 29.87 -46.25
C VAL A 763 -11.04 29.48 -44.80
N TYR A 764 -10.31 30.34 -44.09
CA TYR A 764 -10.16 30.23 -42.65
C TYR A 764 -10.16 31.62 -42.03
N ALA A 765 -10.39 31.69 -40.73
CA ALA A 765 -10.24 32.90 -39.94
C ALA A 765 -9.37 32.62 -38.72
N LYS A 766 -8.77 33.68 -38.19
CA LYS A 766 -7.96 33.65 -36.96
C LYS A 766 -8.20 34.90 -36.13
N SER A 767 -8.25 34.77 -34.81
CA SER A 767 -8.05 35.89 -33.89
C SER A 767 -6.56 36.27 -33.84
N GLN A 768 -6.24 37.48 -33.37
CA GLN A 768 -4.88 37.80 -32.95
C GLN A 768 -4.72 37.54 -31.46
N GLN A 769 -3.47 37.38 -31.02
CA GLN A 769 -3.20 37.46 -29.60
C GLN A 769 -3.52 38.87 -29.09
N THR A 770 -4.43 38.96 -28.13
CA THR A 770 -4.79 40.22 -27.47
C THR A 770 -4.50 40.07 -25.99
N THR A 771 -3.74 41.00 -25.41
CA THR A 771 -3.59 41.11 -23.95
C THR A 771 -4.41 42.30 -23.47
N ILE A 772 -5.36 42.04 -22.59
CA ILE A 772 -6.17 43.05 -21.91
C ILE A 772 -5.62 43.21 -20.51
N THR A 773 -5.13 44.40 -20.18
CA THR A 773 -4.69 44.75 -18.82
C THR A 773 -5.81 45.53 -18.13
N ASN A 774 -6.27 45.05 -16.97
CA ASN A 774 -7.20 45.79 -16.11
C ASN A 774 -6.73 45.72 -14.64
N ALA A 775 -7.54 46.23 -13.70
CA ALA A 775 -7.22 46.21 -12.27
C ALA A 775 -7.10 44.79 -11.66
N SER A 776 -7.55 43.76 -12.38
CA SER A 776 -7.58 42.35 -11.96
C SER A 776 -6.42 41.52 -12.54
N GLY A 777 -5.60 42.06 -13.45
CA GLY A 777 -4.44 41.37 -14.04
C GLY A 777 -4.26 41.56 -15.56
N ASN A 778 -3.38 40.77 -16.18
CA ASN A 778 -3.21 40.71 -17.63
C ASN A 778 -3.89 39.46 -18.21
N TYR A 779 -4.90 39.65 -19.04
CA TYR A 779 -5.62 38.57 -19.72
C TYR A 779 -5.15 38.45 -21.16
N THR A 780 -4.39 37.40 -21.48
CA THR A 780 -3.87 37.12 -22.82
C THR A 780 -4.74 36.09 -23.54
N PHE A 781 -5.51 36.52 -24.52
CA PHE A 781 -6.23 35.62 -25.44
C PHE A 781 -5.27 35.19 -26.54
N LYS A 782 -4.94 33.89 -26.65
CA LYS A 782 -4.07 33.36 -27.72
C LYS A 782 -4.76 33.39 -29.08
N GLU A 783 -3.95 33.45 -30.14
CA GLU A 783 -4.39 33.25 -31.53
C GLU A 783 -5.13 31.91 -31.65
N SER A 784 -6.34 31.93 -32.20
CA SER A 784 -7.16 30.74 -32.39
C SER A 784 -6.53 29.77 -33.39
N THR A 785 -6.66 28.46 -33.14
CA THR A 785 -6.37 27.44 -34.16
C THR A 785 -7.29 27.60 -35.37
N SER A 786 -6.72 27.72 -36.58
CA SER A 786 -7.50 27.97 -37.80
C SER A 786 -8.20 26.72 -38.31
N VAL A 787 -9.54 26.72 -38.29
CA VAL A 787 -10.35 25.75 -39.05
C VAL A 787 -10.41 26.21 -40.51
N THR A 788 -10.03 25.35 -41.47
CA THR A 788 -10.15 25.66 -42.90
C THR A 788 -11.37 24.97 -43.49
N LYS A 789 -12.24 25.73 -44.16
CA LYS A 789 -13.38 25.19 -44.93
C LYS A 789 -13.22 25.51 -46.41
N THR A 790 -13.51 24.52 -47.25
CA THR A 790 -13.41 24.63 -48.71
C THR A 790 -14.80 24.75 -49.34
N LEU A 791 -14.99 25.73 -50.22
CA LEU A 791 -16.27 25.94 -50.91
C LEU A 791 -16.05 26.20 -52.41
N ASN A 792 -16.94 25.66 -53.25
CA ASN A 792 -16.93 25.85 -54.70
C ASN A 792 -17.93 26.95 -55.12
N VAL A 793 -17.47 27.96 -55.88
CA VAL A 793 -18.32 29.07 -56.37
C VAL A 793 -18.52 28.96 -57.90
N ASN A 794 -19.79 28.76 -58.32
CA ASN A 794 -20.15 28.27 -59.66
C ASN A 794 -20.79 29.28 -60.66
N LYS A 795 -20.82 30.61 -60.43
CA LYS A 795 -21.46 31.54 -61.42
C LYS A 795 -20.84 32.94 -61.54
N PRO A 796 -20.28 33.35 -62.71
CA PRO A 796 -19.77 34.70 -62.96
C PRO A 796 -20.79 35.65 -63.64
N LEU A 797 -20.64 36.96 -63.44
CA LEU A 797 -21.45 38.04 -64.06
C LEU A 797 -21.18 38.19 -65.57
N THR A 798 -22.24 38.46 -66.35
CA THR A 798 -22.16 38.56 -67.82
C THR A 798 -21.40 39.80 -68.33
N PRO A 799 -20.51 39.68 -69.34
CA PRO A 799 -19.77 40.81 -69.92
C PRO A 799 -20.66 41.89 -70.54
N ALA A 800 -20.16 43.13 -70.62
CA ALA A 800 -20.90 44.27 -71.18
C ALA A 800 -21.29 44.05 -72.66
N LYS A 801 -22.58 44.20 -72.99
CA LYS A 801 -23.14 43.99 -74.34
C LYS A 801 -23.82 45.26 -74.85
N ILE A 802 -23.01 46.19 -75.37
CA ILE A 802 -23.47 47.52 -75.81
C ILE A 802 -23.80 47.52 -77.32
N LYS A 803 -25.02 47.94 -77.68
CA LYS A 803 -25.48 48.03 -79.07
C LYS A 803 -26.40 49.24 -79.31
N VAL A 804 -26.46 49.71 -80.56
CA VAL A 804 -27.49 50.67 -80.99
C VAL A 804 -28.84 49.98 -80.87
N TYR A 805 -29.68 50.51 -79.99
CA TYR A 805 -31.02 49.99 -79.72
C TYR A 805 -32.06 50.58 -80.68
N SER A 806 -31.93 51.85 -81.06
CA SER A 806 -32.85 52.47 -82.03
C SER A 806 -32.26 53.69 -82.73
N LYS A 807 -32.77 53.99 -83.94
CA LYS A 807 -32.51 55.21 -84.72
C LYS A 807 -33.85 55.85 -85.09
N LYS A 808 -34.13 57.07 -84.63
CA LYS A 808 -35.38 57.79 -84.92
C LYS A 808 -35.09 59.11 -85.62
N THR A 809 -35.80 59.40 -86.71
CA THR A 809 -35.70 60.67 -87.45
C THR A 809 -37.00 61.44 -87.32
N THR A 810 -36.95 62.70 -86.89
CA THR A 810 -38.09 63.62 -86.89
C THR A 810 -37.75 64.89 -87.66
N SER A 811 -38.74 65.65 -88.13
CA SER A 811 -38.50 66.92 -88.84
C SER A 811 -39.43 68.04 -88.38
N LYS A 812 -38.95 69.29 -88.48
CA LYS A 812 -39.72 70.51 -88.18
C LYS A 812 -39.52 71.52 -89.32
N LYS A 813 -40.61 72.04 -89.89
CA LYS A 813 -40.57 73.11 -90.89
C LYS A 813 -40.53 74.47 -90.17
N THR A 814 -39.68 75.38 -90.62
CA THR A 814 -39.58 76.78 -90.16
C THR A 814 -39.74 77.70 -91.38
N LYS A 815 -39.95 79.01 -91.16
CA LYS A 815 -40.11 79.98 -92.27
C LYS A 815 -38.97 79.94 -93.30
N LYS A 816 -37.74 79.57 -92.93
CA LYS A 816 -36.56 79.58 -93.83
C LYS A 816 -35.94 78.20 -94.12
N HIS A 817 -36.21 77.18 -93.29
CA HIS A 817 -35.56 75.86 -93.39
C HIS A 817 -36.46 74.71 -92.95
N LYS A 818 -36.24 73.49 -93.47
CA LYS A 818 -36.74 72.23 -92.88
C LYS A 818 -35.61 71.55 -92.10
N ILE A 819 -35.79 71.39 -90.80
CA ILE A 819 -34.79 70.83 -89.86
C ILE A 819 -35.13 69.38 -89.59
N TYR A 820 -34.13 68.49 -89.64
CA TYR A 820 -34.24 67.07 -89.33
C TYR A 820 -33.40 66.74 -88.10
N TYR A 821 -33.95 65.94 -87.19
CA TYR A 821 -33.30 65.43 -86.00
C TYR A 821 -33.18 63.91 -86.08
N ILE A 822 -31.96 63.40 -86.17
CA ILE A 822 -31.66 61.97 -86.21
C ILE A 822 -31.08 61.58 -84.84
N THR A 823 -31.80 60.76 -84.08
CA THR A 823 -31.38 60.33 -82.74
C THR A 823 -31.06 58.85 -82.72
N TYR A 824 -29.83 58.49 -82.36
CA TYR A 824 -29.43 57.12 -82.04
C TYR A 824 -29.48 56.91 -80.53
N SER A 825 -30.16 55.85 -80.08
CA SER A 825 -30.18 55.39 -78.69
C SER A 825 -29.36 54.11 -78.56
N ILE A 826 -28.46 54.05 -77.59
CA ILE A 826 -27.50 52.97 -77.38
C ILE A 826 -27.70 52.41 -75.97
N LYS A 827 -27.88 51.08 -75.84
CA LYS A 827 -28.20 50.41 -74.57
C LYS A 827 -27.15 49.33 -74.24
N ASN A 828 -26.81 49.18 -72.95
CA ASN A 828 -26.03 48.04 -72.45
C ASN A 828 -26.95 46.92 -71.94
N TYR A 829 -26.81 45.72 -72.51
CA TYR A 829 -27.55 44.52 -72.12
C TYR A 829 -26.75 43.57 -71.21
N GLY A 830 -25.45 43.83 -71.00
CA GLY A 830 -24.61 43.04 -70.09
C GLY A 830 -24.67 43.57 -68.66
N GLU A 831 -24.42 42.72 -67.67
CA GLU A 831 -24.44 43.08 -66.24
C GLU A 831 -23.21 43.91 -65.84
N LYS A 832 -22.07 43.75 -66.54
CA LYS A 832 -20.91 44.64 -66.37
C LYS A 832 -21.12 45.99 -67.06
N THR A 833 -20.67 47.06 -66.39
CA THR A 833 -20.47 48.38 -67.02
C THR A 833 -19.44 48.26 -68.16
N GLY A 834 -19.69 48.91 -69.29
CA GLY A 834 -18.77 48.83 -70.43
C GLY A 834 -18.72 50.07 -71.30
N SER A 835 -17.82 50.06 -72.28
CA SER A 835 -17.64 51.13 -73.25
C SER A 835 -17.60 50.55 -74.67
N LYS A 836 -18.11 51.30 -75.65
CA LYS A 836 -18.07 50.89 -77.07
C LYS A 836 -18.08 52.08 -78.01
N THR A 837 -17.36 51.97 -79.12
CA THR A 837 -17.32 52.98 -80.18
C THR A 837 -18.16 52.53 -81.37
N PHE A 838 -19.02 53.43 -81.86
CA PHE A 838 -19.84 53.25 -83.05
C PHE A 838 -19.38 54.24 -84.13
N THR A 839 -19.35 53.81 -85.38
CA THR A 839 -18.94 54.66 -86.50
C THR A 839 -20.06 54.73 -87.52
N GLU A 840 -20.50 55.93 -87.90
CA GLU A 840 -21.58 56.15 -88.86
C GLU A 840 -21.13 57.13 -89.95
N SER A 841 -21.42 56.82 -91.22
CA SER A 841 -21.17 57.73 -92.34
C SER A 841 -22.34 58.69 -92.54
N LEU A 842 -22.08 59.99 -92.51
CA LEU A 842 -23.09 61.03 -92.79
C LEU A 842 -23.09 61.50 -94.25
N LYS A 843 -22.27 60.90 -95.14
CA LYS A 843 -22.15 61.32 -96.55
C LYS A 843 -23.50 61.44 -97.24
N ASN A 844 -24.36 60.42 -97.13
CA ASN A 844 -25.67 60.40 -97.81
C ASN A 844 -26.65 61.43 -97.22
N ILE A 845 -26.62 61.66 -95.91
CA ILE A 845 -27.48 62.66 -95.25
C ILE A 845 -27.07 64.07 -95.68
N LEU A 846 -25.76 64.33 -95.76
CA LEU A 846 -25.20 65.64 -96.04
C LEU A 846 -25.15 66.01 -97.53
N LYS A 847 -25.50 65.08 -98.44
CA LYS A 847 -25.77 65.41 -99.85
C LYS A 847 -26.97 66.35 -100.00
N LYS A 848 -27.98 66.21 -99.13
CA LYS A 848 -29.27 66.94 -99.23
C LYS A 848 -29.52 67.91 -98.07
N HIS A 849 -28.64 67.94 -97.07
CA HIS A 849 -28.81 68.73 -95.85
C HIS A 849 -27.47 69.28 -95.36
N LYS A 850 -27.47 70.47 -94.74
CA LYS A 850 -26.32 71.02 -94.00
C LYS A 850 -26.36 70.54 -92.54
N LEU A 851 -25.20 70.16 -92.00
CA LEU A 851 -25.06 69.79 -90.59
C LEU A 851 -25.19 71.05 -89.72
N TYR A 852 -26.11 71.05 -88.76
CA TYR A 852 -26.26 72.12 -87.79
C TYR A 852 -25.49 71.83 -86.50
N LYS A 853 -25.86 70.75 -85.81
CA LYS A 853 -25.23 70.38 -84.54
C LYS A 853 -25.32 68.88 -84.27
N ILE A 854 -24.35 68.38 -83.50
CA ILE A 854 -24.37 67.04 -82.93
C ILE A 854 -24.40 67.21 -81.40
N GLN A 855 -25.37 66.57 -80.75
CA GLN A 855 -25.57 66.63 -79.30
C GLN A 855 -25.44 65.24 -78.71
N THR A 856 -24.79 65.14 -77.56
CA THR A 856 -24.57 63.89 -76.83
C THR A 856 -25.15 63.99 -75.42
N THR A 857 -25.42 62.83 -74.81
CA THR A 857 -25.69 62.68 -73.38
C THR A 857 -24.41 62.49 -72.56
N LYS A 858 -24.49 62.52 -71.22
CA LYS A 858 -23.35 62.40 -70.27
C LYS A 858 -22.38 61.25 -70.60
N ASN A 859 -22.88 60.10 -71.04
CA ASN A 859 -22.08 58.89 -71.30
C ASN A 859 -21.60 58.76 -72.76
N THR A 860 -21.73 59.81 -73.56
CA THR A 860 -21.40 59.80 -74.99
C THR A 860 -20.49 60.96 -75.36
N LYS A 861 -19.39 60.65 -76.07
CA LYS A 861 -18.54 61.63 -76.76
C LYS A 861 -18.57 61.37 -78.26
N TYR A 862 -18.34 62.39 -79.07
CA TYR A 862 -18.27 62.22 -80.52
C TYR A 862 -17.02 62.87 -81.10
N ASN A 863 -16.56 62.33 -82.22
CA ASN A 863 -15.58 62.95 -83.10
C ASN A 863 -16.12 62.90 -84.54
N TYR A 864 -16.27 64.05 -85.16
CA TYR A 864 -16.78 64.17 -86.52
C TYR A 864 -15.70 64.70 -87.46
N ASN A 865 -15.31 63.87 -88.44
CA ASN A 865 -14.37 64.29 -89.45
C ASN A 865 -15.11 65.01 -90.60
N LYS A 866 -14.88 66.32 -90.73
CA LYS A 866 -15.54 67.16 -91.75
C LYS A 866 -15.18 66.79 -93.19
N LYS A 867 -13.99 66.22 -93.45
CA LYS A 867 -13.51 65.84 -94.79
C LYS A 867 -14.14 64.52 -95.22
N SER A 868 -14.09 63.48 -94.38
CA SER A 868 -14.64 62.16 -94.70
C SER A 868 -16.15 62.03 -94.43
N LYS A 869 -16.75 62.98 -93.70
CA LYS A 869 -18.15 62.97 -93.23
C LYS A 869 -18.48 61.78 -92.32
N ILE A 870 -17.49 61.25 -91.59
CA ILE A 870 -17.67 60.12 -90.66
C ILE A 870 -17.84 60.65 -89.24
N LEU A 871 -18.85 60.13 -88.54
CA LEU A 871 -19.13 60.37 -87.13
C LEU A 871 -18.75 59.14 -86.30
N LYS A 872 -17.72 59.27 -85.46
CA LYS A 872 -17.39 58.28 -84.42
C LYS A 872 -18.04 58.70 -83.11
N THR A 873 -18.85 57.81 -82.54
CA THR A 873 -19.54 57.99 -81.25
C THR A 873 -18.95 57.01 -80.24
N ILE A 874 -18.36 57.54 -79.17
CA ILE A 874 -17.80 56.73 -78.08
C ILE A 874 -18.78 56.77 -76.92
N VAL A 875 -19.32 55.60 -76.56
CA VAL A 875 -20.09 55.41 -75.34
C VAL A 875 -19.13 54.94 -74.24
N LYS A 876 -19.04 55.68 -73.14
CA LYS A 876 -18.17 55.33 -72.01
C LYS A 876 -18.98 54.94 -70.77
N ASN A 877 -18.56 53.87 -70.12
CA ASN A 877 -19.04 53.42 -68.81
C ASN A 877 -20.57 53.35 -68.71
N LEU A 878 -21.23 52.74 -69.70
CA LEU A 878 -22.68 52.59 -69.70
C LEU A 878 -23.07 51.43 -68.78
N ALA A 879 -23.72 51.75 -67.65
CA ALA A 879 -24.22 50.76 -66.70
C ALA A 879 -25.33 49.89 -67.32
N HIS A 880 -25.57 48.72 -66.70
CA HIS A 880 -26.63 47.79 -67.12
C HIS A 880 -27.98 48.49 -67.30
N ASN A 881 -28.69 48.19 -68.39
CA ASN A 881 -29.99 48.74 -68.76
C ASN A 881 -30.09 50.27 -68.95
N LYS A 882 -29.00 51.04 -68.84
CA LYS A 882 -29.01 52.49 -69.13
C LYS A 882 -28.88 52.77 -70.63
N ILE A 883 -29.42 53.92 -71.05
CA ILE A 883 -29.46 54.36 -72.47
C ILE A 883 -28.64 55.64 -72.62
N ALA A 884 -27.69 55.64 -73.55
CA ALA A 884 -27.01 56.85 -74.02
C ALA A 884 -27.57 57.28 -75.38
N LYS A 885 -27.60 58.58 -75.67
CA LYS A 885 -28.14 59.12 -76.94
C LYS A 885 -27.16 60.03 -77.65
N ILE A 886 -27.14 59.95 -78.97
CA ILE A 886 -26.53 60.95 -79.85
C ILE A 886 -27.57 61.49 -80.84
N LYS A 887 -27.71 62.81 -80.91
CA LYS A 887 -28.71 63.51 -81.72
C LYS A 887 -28.00 64.40 -82.74
N ILE A 888 -28.23 64.13 -84.03
CA ILE A 888 -27.68 64.86 -85.16
C ILE A 888 -28.79 65.74 -85.73
N THR A 889 -28.53 67.04 -85.80
CA THR A 889 -29.46 68.01 -86.38
C THR A 889 -28.89 68.47 -87.71
N VAL A 890 -29.66 68.28 -88.78
CA VAL A 890 -29.33 68.75 -90.13
C VAL A 890 -30.48 69.59 -90.67
N TYR A 891 -30.23 70.48 -91.61
CA TYR A 891 -31.26 71.36 -92.17
C TYR A 891 -31.09 71.50 -93.67
N ARG A 892 -32.19 71.70 -94.37
CA ARG A 892 -32.17 72.14 -95.78
C ARG A 892 -32.95 73.44 -95.91
N LYS A 893 -32.56 74.31 -96.83
CA LYS A 893 -33.36 75.50 -97.18
C LYS A 893 -34.73 75.01 -97.68
N ALA A 894 -35.80 75.62 -97.17
CA ALA A 894 -37.17 75.14 -97.36
C ALA A 894 -37.58 75.20 -98.82
#